data_AF-A0A0E0PEN1-F1
#
_entry.id   AF-A0A0E0PEN1-F1
#
_cell.length_a   1.000
_cell.length_b   1.000
_cell.length_c   1.000
_cell.angle_alpha   90.00
_cell.angle_beta   90.00
_cell.angle_gamma   90.00
#
_symmetry.space_group_name_H-M   'P 1'
#
loop_
_entity.id
_entity.type
_entity.pdbx_description
1 polymer ?
#
loop_
_entity_poly.entity_id
_entity_poly.type
_entity_poly.pdbx_seq_one_letter_code
_entity_poly.pdbx_strand_id
1 'polypeptide(L)'
;MSAVNIVDVSYVAVPATAALPPEPIKLTAMEALWLPFPVLQHVLFYEAAGLTPFDSVVDSLRSSLGATLATFAPLAGKLVHLEDTGDVAIACSASDAVRFVEAECDADVRRVAGDEAHDLRTFEQLVPELDMSKLPTSVLAVQATRLQGGLAVGVTLHHGVADGKSFWTFVEAWASACRCRGEAPAATPCFDRSVIKWPGGEEIARSVLRVRAGLACRGTQAFHPPDIHRGRAATRTPKAARITRDGEVHGKTLHRPPSSFVAVVAMASAFFARCKTTAADEDAGGDVFLFFFADVRERLDDPPVDAGYYFGACLTGCLARLPARDVHGDGALAAAASAIQEEILELAEDPLAGWNFMSLAGKIPSDRVMNVSGSPGFRPYDVGDFGWGKPRRTEPIRMNHDGQVALVRAADGHGVQVSVSLLQSAHMEAFKSQMRLLELKTSVGLLGLLAFVGLLFQAEEHAPKFALGPKMGRDEPECHPCLENCACLQSPTICVHASCYVAVPATAALPPEPIKLTAMEALWLPFPVLQHVLFYEVAGSPPFDSVVRSLRSSLGATLASFAPLAGKLVYLEGTGDVAIACSASDAVKFVAAESDADVRRLAGDELHDLATFQKLVPELDMGKLPTSVLAVQATRLEGGLAVGVTVHHGVADGKSLWMFLEAWAAACRGEATPVATPCFDRSAIKLHLGEEIARTVLRKYAPKLPQVAELEIFVEQRNRFTRRTFTVDAQQIERLKQRIARDGEARGAPLRRPPSTFVAVVATAWTCFARCKTTAADDGEVFLVFIADVRERLDPPVGAGYFGSCLTVRVARLPVRDIHGDGALAAAASAIQEEIAKVAEDPLAGWDFLRLMETLVPVTERAMNVSGSPAFRPYDVGDFGWGKPRRTEPIRMNHDGQVALVRAKDGRAVQVSVSLLRSAHMQVQQGRGRMSAAVTVRVVGVSHVAVPAKAALPTEPMKLTATEALWLRIPLLQHVLFYESAGSSWPPFDGIVDSLRSSLGATLATFAPLAGRLVHLEDTGDVAIVCSASDAVRFVEAECDADVRSVAGGGGDAPDDDLRLLEQLAPELDMGELPTSVMAVQSTRLVGGVAVGVTVHHGVADGKSF
;
A
#
# COMPACT_ATOMS: atom_id res chain seq x y z
N MET A 1 12.87 18.91 0.83
CA MET A 1 12.10 19.96 1.52
C MET A 1 12.24 19.67 2.99
N SER A 2 12.53 20.67 3.83
CA SER A 2 12.61 20.45 5.27
C SER A 2 11.24 20.06 5.85
N ALA A 3 11.24 19.40 7.01
CA ALA A 3 10.00 19.10 7.72
C ALA A 3 9.27 20.39 8.12
N VAL A 4 7.93 20.36 8.13
CA VAL A 4 7.12 21.49 8.60
C VAL A 4 7.35 21.65 10.11
N ASN A 5 7.88 22.81 10.52
CA ASN A 5 8.13 23.14 11.90
C ASN A 5 6.91 23.84 12.50
N ILE A 6 6.29 23.26 13.53
CA ILE A 6 5.16 23.90 14.22
C ILE A 6 5.71 25.01 15.12
N VAL A 7 5.26 26.24 14.87
CA VAL A 7 5.65 27.45 15.60
C VAL A 7 4.74 27.69 16.80
N ASP A 8 3.43 27.53 16.61
CA ASP A 8 2.44 27.71 17.65
C ASP A 8 1.24 26.77 17.44
N VAL A 9 0.57 26.42 18.54
CA VAL A 9 -0.71 25.73 18.52
C VAL A 9 -1.64 26.46 19.45
N SER A 10 -2.67 27.06 18.87
CA SER A 10 -3.72 27.78 19.58
C SER A 10 -5.10 27.17 19.32
N TYR A 11 -6.10 27.66 20.04
CA TYR A 11 -7.48 27.19 19.93
C TYR A 11 -8.41 28.38 19.74
N VAL A 12 -9.21 28.34 18.68
CA VAL A 12 -10.17 29.41 18.36
C VAL A 12 -11.53 29.01 18.92
N ALA A 13 -11.92 29.67 20.01
CA ALA A 13 -13.16 29.38 20.73
C ALA A 13 -14.41 29.84 19.96
N VAL A 14 -15.52 29.16 20.23
CA VAL A 14 -16.85 29.61 19.81
C VAL A 14 -17.20 30.92 20.54
N PRO A 15 -17.61 32.00 19.86
CA PRO A 15 -18.02 33.23 20.52
C PRO A 15 -19.20 33.01 21.47
N ALA A 16 -19.24 33.72 22.59
CA ALA A 16 -20.35 33.65 23.56
C ALA A 16 -21.72 34.04 22.96
N THR A 17 -21.73 34.74 21.82
CA THR A 17 -22.92 35.13 21.07
C THR A 17 -23.43 34.04 20.12
N ALA A 18 -22.70 32.93 19.96
CA ALA A 18 -23.09 31.85 19.07
C ALA A 18 -24.31 31.09 19.59
N ALA A 19 -25.25 30.77 18.70
CA ALA A 19 -26.36 29.89 19.01
C ALA A 19 -25.87 28.44 18.99
N LEU A 20 -25.69 27.86 20.17
CA LEU A 20 -25.33 26.44 20.30
C LEU A 20 -26.57 25.55 20.09
N PRO A 21 -26.40 24.36 19.47
CA PRO A 21 -27.50 23.42 19.37
C PRO A 21 -27.92 22.94 20.77
N PRO A 22 -29.24 22.82 21.05
CA PRO A 22 -29.73 22.42 22.38
C PRO A 22 -29.44 20.95 22.71
N GLU A 23 -29.28 20.11 21.68
CA GLU A 23 -28.95 18.69 21.79
C GLU A 23 -27.89 18.31 20.73
N PRO A 24 -27.13 17.22 20.94
CA PRO A 24 -26.19 16.73 19.93
C PRO A 24 -26.87 16.45 18.57
N ILE A 25 -26.26 16.91 17.48
CA ILE A 25 -26.79 16.77 16.12
C ILE A 25 -26.48 15.37 15.60
N LYS A 26 -27.48 14.48 15.58
CA LYS A 26 -27.32 13.09 15.13
C LYS A 26 -26.98 13.01 13.64
N LEU A 27 -26.06 12.12 13.27
CA LEU A 27 -25.73 11.89 11.86
C LEU A 27 -26.85 11.17 11.11
N THR A 28 -27.06 11.55 9.86
CA THR A 28 -27.94 10.84 8.93
C THR A 28 -27.28 9.56 8.41
N ALA A 29 -28.06 8.68 7.74
CA ALA A 29 -27.51 7.49 7.09
C ALA A 29 -26.45 7.81 6.03
N MET A 30 -26.60 8.93 5.31
CA MET A 30 -25.60 9.37 4.33
C MET A 30 -24.30 9.76 5.03
N GLU A 31 -24.37 10.47 6.15
CA GLU A 31 -23.21 10.91 6.93
C GLU A 31 -22.50 9.77 7.67
N ALA A 32 -23.27 8.85 8.26
CA ALA A 32 -22.73 7.69 8.97
C ALA A 32 -21.84 6.81 8.06
N LEU A 33 -22.14 6.74 6.76
CA LEU A 33 -21.32 6.03 5.77
C LEU A 33 -19.92 6.62 5.63
N TRP A 34 -19.75 7.92 5.89
CA TRP A 34 -18.48 8.66 5.74
C TRP A 34 -17.62 8.65 7.01
N LEU A 35 -18.12 8.13 8.13
CA LEU A 35 -17.34 8.04 9.38
C LEU A 35 -15.99 7.29 9.25
N PRO A 36 -15.91 6.13 8.57
CA PRO A 36 -14.65 5.39 8.44
C PRO A 36 -13.76 5.91 7.30
N PHE A 37 -14.20 6.94 6.56
CA PHE A 37 -13.43 7.46 5.44
C PHE A 37 -12.42 8.52 5.91
N PRO A 38 -11.28 8.64 5.19
CA PRO A 38 -10.33 9.71 5.45
C PRO A 38 -10.99 11.09 5.45
N VAL A 39 -10.48 11.96 6.32
CA VAL A 39 -10.90 13.35 6.47
C VAL A 39 -10.79 14.14 5.15
N LEU A 40 -11.65 15.14 4.99
CA LEU A 40 -11.52 16.13 3.93
C LEU A 40 -10.33 17.04 4.26
N GLN A 41 -9.27 16.96 3.46
CA GLN A 41 -8.06 17.76 3.62
C GLN A 41 -7.77 18.55 2.35
N HIS A 42 -7.73 19.86 2.48
CA HIS A 42 -7.35 20.76 1.40
C HIS A 42 -6.30 21.76 1.87
N VAL A 43 -5.39 22.09 0.95
CA VAL A 43 -4.44 23.19 1.12
C VAL A 43 -4.71 24.29 0.10
N LEU A 44 -4.55 25.54 0.53
CA LEU A 44 -4.64 26.74 -0.29
C LEU A 44 -3.29 27.47 -0.23
N PHE A 45 -2.64 27.66 -1.39
CA PHE A 45 -1.33 28.32 -1.47
C PHE A 45 -1.49 29.78 -1.90
N TYR A 46 -0.77 30.70 -1.27
CA TYR A 46 -0.78 32.13 -1.59
C TYR A 46 0.64 32.65 -1.78
N GLU A 47 0.90 33.35 -2.88
CA GLU A 47 2.20 34.01 -3.12
C GLU A 47 2.29 35.35 -2.38
N ALA A 48 3.50 35.73 -1.96
CA ALA A 48 3.76 36.89 -1.11
C ALA A 48 3.46 38.26 -1.74
N ALA A 49 3.18 38.33 -3.04
CA ALA A 49 2.87 39.57 -3.73
C ALA A 49 1.51 40.15 -3.24
N GLY A 50 1.56 40.98 -2.20
CA GLY A 50 0.38 41.60 -1.58
C GLY A 50 0.01 41.04 -0.19
N LEU A 51 0.79 40.10 0.37
CA LEU A 51 0.55 39.59 1.72
C LEU A 51 1.01 40.60 2.78
N THR A 52 0.19 40.77 3.83
CA THR A 52 0.62 41.41 5.08
C THR A 52 1.63 40.52 5.81
N PRO A 53 2.37 41.04 6.82
CA PRO A 53 3.25 40.22 7.64
C PRO A 53 2.51 38.97 8.14
N PHE A 54 3.17 37.82 8.11
CA PHE A 54 2.52 36.53 8.39
C PHE A 54 1.80 36.50 9.74
N ASP A 55 2.33 37.14 10.78
CA ASP A 55 1.68 37.22 12.09
C ASP A 55 0.32 37.94 11.99
N SER A 56 0.24 39.00 11.19
CA SER A 56 -1.02 39.70 10.90
C SER A 56 -2.00 38.85 10.09
N VAL A 57 -1.49 38.00 9.19
CA VAL A 57 -2.32 37.02 8.47
C VAL A 57 -2.90 36.01 9.44
N VAL A 58 -2.08 35.45 10.33
CA VAL A 58 -2.55 34.50 11.34
C VAL A 58 -3.59 35.12 12.27
N ASP A 59 -3.34 36.32 12.77
CA ASP A 59 -4.31 37.04 13.62
C ASP A 59 -5.64 37.26 12.88
N SER A 60 -5.58 37.60 11.60
CA SER A 60 -6.76 37.76 10.74
C SER A 60 -7.49 36.44 10.53
N LEU A 61 -6.77 35.33 10.29
CA LEU A 61 -7.33 33.99 10.14
C LEU A 61 -8.01 33.52 11.43
N ARG A 62 -7.37 33.69 12.59
CA ARG A 62 -7.95 33.31 13.89
C ARG A 62 -9.19 34.13 14.24
N SER A 63 -9.08 35.46 14.12
CA SER A 63 -10.19 36.37 14.43
C SER A 63 -11.40 36.09 13.55
N SER A 64 -11.19 35.94 12.24
CA SER A 64 -12.25 35.59 11.29
C SER A 64 -12.79 34.18 11.47
N LEU A 65 -11.97 33.21 11.89
CA LEU A 65 -12.43 31.86 12.21
C LEU A 65 -13.38 31.91 13.41
N GLY A 66 -13.01 32.65 14.46
CA GLY A 66 -13.86 32.88 15.62
C GLY A 66 -15.20 33.52 15.23
N ALA A 67 -15.17 34.56 14.41
CA ALA A 67 -16.38 35.20 13.88
C ALA A 67 -17.26 34.24 13.06
N THR A 68 -16.64 33.36 12.28
CA THR A 68 -17.35 32.36 11.46
C THR A 68 -18.00 31.29 12.34
N LEU A 69 -17.33 30.88 13.42
CA LEU A 69 -17.88 29.94 14.40
C LEU A 69 -19.11 30.48 15.14
N ALA A 70 -19.42 31.79 15.06
CA ALA A 70 -20.68 32.33 15.56
C ALA A 70 -21.91 31.71 14.87
N THR A 71 -21.79 31.36 13.57
CA THR A 71 -22.86 30.71 12.79
C THR A 71 -22.54 29.26 12.43
N PHE A 72 -21.28 28.84 12.53
CA PHE A 72 -20.80 27.47 12.28
C PHE A 72 -20.37 26.74 13.56
N ALA A 73 -20.96 27.05 14.71
CA ALA A 73 -20.56 26.51 16.02
C ALA A 73 -20.34 24.98 16.05
N PRO A 74 -21.18 24.13 15.39
CA PRO A 74 -20.95 22.67 15.38
C PRO A 74 -19.59 22.22 14.85
N LEU A 75 -18.91 23.03 14.03
CA LEU A 75 -17.56 22.71 13.53
C LEU A 75 -16.47 22.82 14.59
N ALA A 76 -16.67 23.59 15.66
CA ALA A 76 -15.78 23.58 16.82
C ALA A 76 -15.99 22.35 17.71
N GLY A 77 -17.14 21.68 17.57
CA GLY A 77 -17.54 20.54 18.38
C GLY A 77 -16.78 19.24 18.05
N LYS A 78 -17.30 18.17 18.62
CA LYS A 78 -16.75 16.82 18.50
C LYS A 78 -17.83 15.87 18.02
N LEU A 79 -17.44 14.89 17.20
CA LEU A 79 -18.27 13.70 17.00
C LEU A 79 -18.23 12.87 18.27
N VAL A 80 -19.38 12.45 18.76
CA VAL A 80 -19.56 11.67 20.00
C VAL A 80 -20.46 10.48 19.73
N HIS A 81 -20.26 9.39 20.49
CA HIS A 81 -21.19 8.26 20.50
C HIS A 81 -22.25 8.49 21.59
N LEU A 82 -23.52 8.36 21.25
CA LEU A 82 -24.66 8.52 22.15
C LEU A 82 -25.10 7.14 22.66
N GLU A 83 -24.61 6.74 23.84
CA GLU A 83 -24.81 5.39 24.39
C GLU A 83 -26.28 4.97 24.48
N ASP A 84 -27.17 5.88 24.89
CA ASP A 84 -28.61 5.60 25.05
C ASP A 84 -29.31 5.21 23.74
N THR A 85 -28.78 5.65 22.60
CA THR A 85 -29.44 5.53 21.29
C THR A 85 -28.64 4.68 20.29
N GLY A 86 -27.34 4.54 20.50
CA GLY A 86 -26.38 3.93 19.57
C GLY A 86 -26.09 4.81 18.35
N ASP A 87 -26.44 6.10 18.42
CA ASP A 87 -26.19 7.08 17.36
C ASP A 87 -24.79 7.70 17.51
N VAL A 88 -24.24 8.22 16.41
CA VAL A 88 -23.11 9.16 16.45
C VAL A 88 -23.66 10.55 16.15
N ALA A 89 -23.21 11.55 16.90
CA ALA A 89 -23.71 12.91 16.83
C ALA A 89 -22.60 13.95 16.95
N ILE A 90 -22.85 15.17 16.46
CA ILE A 90 -21.97 16.32 16.68
C ILE A 90 -22.42 16.98 18.00
N ALA A 91 -21.59 16.88 19.03
CA ALA A 91 -21.78 17.62 20.28
C ALA A 91 -20.93 18.89 20.26
N CYS A 92 -21.53 20.02 20.60
CA CYS A 92 -20.87 21.32 20.66
C CYS A 92 -21.33 22.08 21.89
N SER A 93 -20.37 22.64 22.61
CA SER A 93 -20.51 23.40 23.84
C SER A 93 -19.77 24.73 23.75
N ALA A 94 -20.05 25.65 24.68
CA ALA A 94 -19.38 26.95 24.74
C ALA A 94 -17.87 26.85 25.04
N SER A 95 -17.40 25.71 25.57
CA SER A 95 -15.99 25.44 25.83
C SER A 95 -15.25 24.82 24.64
N ASP A 96 -15.96 24.45 23.58
CA ASP A 96 -15.33 23.85 22.40
C ASP A 96 -14.63 24.90 21.54
N ALA A 97 -13.56 24.47 20.88
CA ALA A 97 -12.70 25.34 20.10
C ALA A 97 -12.04 24.58 18.94
N VAL A 98 -11.78 25.29 17.85
CA VAL A 98 -11.07 24.74 16.68
C VAL A 98 -9.57 24.84 16.91
N ARG A 99 -8.85 23.72 16.75
CA ARG A 99 -7.39 23.70 16.79
C ARG A 99 -6.83 24.49 15.62
N PHE A 100 -5.95 25.45 15.91
CA PHE A 100 -5.26 26.29 14.94
C PHE A 100 -3.75 26.12 15.08
N VAL A 101 -3.10 25.69 14.01
CA VAL A 101 -1.65 25.44 13.98
C VAL A 101 -0.97 26.53 13.19
N GLU A 102 0.07 27.13 13.75
CA GLU A 102 1.04 27.93 13.00
C GLU A 102 2.28 27.11 12.75
N ALA A 103 2.79 27.18 11.54
CA ALA A 103 3.99 26.46 11.17
C ALA A 103 4.85 27.24 10.18
N GLU A 104 6.07 26.77 10.01
CA GLU A 104 7.06 27.27 9.07
C GLU A 104 7.64 26.11 8.26
N CYS A 105 7.88 26.34 6.98
CA CYS A 105 8.55 25.39 6.11
C CYS A 105 9.41 26.15 5.10
N ASP A 106 10.61 25.63 4.82
CA ASP A 106 11.54 26.22 3.84
C ASP A 106 11.12 25.99 2.38
N ALA A 107 9.96 25.38 2.14
CA ALA A 107 9.41 25.14 0.82
C ALA A 107 9.11 26.45 0.07
N ASP A 108 9.53 26.54 -1.19
CA ASP A 108 9.15 27.63 -2.10
C ASP A 108 7.70 27.46 -2.56
N VAL A 109 6.85 28.45 -2.28
CA VAL A 109 5.43 28.46 -2.65
C VAL A 109 5.23 28.28 -4.16
N ARG A 110 6.12 28.82 -5.00
CA ARG A 110 6.01 28.73 -6.47
C ARG A 110 6.23 27.31 -6.96
N ARG A 111 7.03 26.53 -6.24
CA ARG A 111 7.29 25.12 -6.55
C ARG A 111 6.13 24.24 -6.11
N VAL A 112 5.61 24.44 -4.89
CA VAL A 112 4.47 23.65 -4.38
C VAL A 112 3.13 24.04 -5.02
N ALA A 113 3.03 25.24 -5.60
CA ALA A 113 1.86 25.68 -6.35
C ALA A 113 1.98 25.46 -7.88
N GLY A 114 3.04 24.76 -8.35
CA GLY A 114 3.21 24.42 -9.78
C GLY A 114 2.33 23.26 -10.25
N ASP A 115 2.32 22.97 -11.55
CA ASP A 115 1.66 21.80 -12.15
C ASP A 115 2.56 20.54 -12.19
N GLU A 116 3.71 20.60 -11.52
CA GLU A 116 4.68 19.51 -11.48
C GLU A 116 4.21 18.36 -10.56
N ALA A 117 4.87 17.20 -10.66
CA ALA A 117 4.58 16.09 -9.75
C ALA A 117 4.97 16.48 -8.31
N HIS A 118 4.02 16.32 -7.38
CA HIS A 118 4.21 16.66 -5.98
C HIS A 118 4.45 15.42 -5.12
N ASP A 119 5.28 15.57 -4.09
CA ASP A 119 5.41 14.58 -3.01
C ASP A 119 4.27 14.77 -2.00
N LEU A 120 3.37 13.78 -1.96
CA LEU A 120 2.19 13.81 -1.08
C LEU A 120 2.58 13.88 0.40
N ARG A 121 3.71 13.29 0.82
CA ARG A 121 4.16 13.34 2.23
C ARG A 121 4.52 14.75 2.68
N THR A 122 4.95 15.59 1.75
CA THR A 122 5.21 17.00 2.02
C THR A 122 3.91 17.77 2.18
N PHE A 123 2.91 17.48 1.34
CA PHE A 123 1.61 18.13 1.38
C PHE A 123 0.78 17.71 2.61
N GLU A 124 0.94 16.47 3.08
CA GLU A 124 0.35 15.94 4.32
C GLU A 124 0.77 16.74 5.55
N GLN A 125 2.00 17.27 5.57
CA GLN A 125 2.49 18.12 6.67
C GLN A 125 1.94 19.55 6.63
N LEU A 126 1.33 19.98 5.52
CA LEU A 126 0.76 21.34 5.36
C LEU A 126 -0.70 21.43 5.83
N VAL A 127 -1.29 20.32 6.28
CA VAL A 127 -2.64 20.25 6.83
C VAL A 127 -2.59 19.71 8.27
N PRO A 128 -3.44 20.19 9.17
CA PRO A 128 -3.45 19.73 10.55
C PRO A 128 -4.13 18.36 10.66
N GLU A 129 -3.69 17.50 11.57
CA GLU A 129 -4.35 16.20 11.76
C GLU A 129 -5.59 16.28 12.67
N LEU A 130 -6.58 15.44 12.37
CA LEU A 130 -7.67 15.08 13.28
C LEU A 130 -7.47 13.63 13.74
N ASP A 131 -7.63 13.38 15.04
CA ASP A 131 -7.52 12.03 15.59
C ASP A 131 -8.80 11.23 15.30
N MET A 132 -8.75 10.40 14.27
CA MET A 132 -9.88 9.57 13.85
C MET A 132 -9.97 8.24 14.61
N SER A 133 -9.07 7.97 15.56
CA SER A 133 -8.93 6.65 16.20
C SER A 133 -10.00 6.36 17.25
N LYS A 134 -10.61 7.40 17.83
CA LYS A 134 -11.61 7.28 18.90
C LYS A 134 -12.63 8.41 18.87
N LEU A 135 -13.82 8.13 19.39
CA LEU A 135 -14.79 9.16 19.77
C LEU A 135 -14.63 9.46 21.27
N PRO A 136 -14.72 10.72 21.73
CA PRO A 136 -15.03 11.89 20.92
C PRO A 136 -13.84 12.37 20.07
N THR A 137 -14.08 12.78 18.83
CA THR A 137 -13.06 13.37 17.94
C THR A 137 -13.46 14.76 17.45
N SER A 138 -12.48 15.66 17.32
CA SER A 138 -12.68 17.00 16.77
C SER A 138 -13.14 16.95 15.32
N VAL A 139 -14.02 17.87 14.95
CA VAL A 139 -14.60 17.93 13.60
C VAL A 139 -13.73 18.72 12.62
N LEU A 140 -13.07 19.79 13.09
CA LEU A 140 -12.31 20.74 12.25
C LEU A 140 -10.97 21.07 12.90
N ALA A 141 -9.93 21.18 12.07
CA ALA A 141 -8.66 21.79 12.43
C ALA A 141 -8.12 22.63 11.26
N VAL A 142 -7.39 23.69 11.59
CA VAL A 142 -6.80 24.64 10.63
C VAL A 142 -5.29 24.78 10.87
N GLN A 143 -4.53 24.96 9.81
CA GLN A 143 -3.10 25.24 9.85
C GLN A 143 -2.76 26.40 8.92
N ALA A 144 -1.94 27.33 9.38
CA ALA A 144 -1.27 28.34 8.57
C ALA A 144 0.24 28.05 8.57
N THR A 145 0.81 27.83 7.39
CA THR A 145 2.24 27.53 7.24
C THR A 145 2.93 28.62 6.43
N ARG A 146 3.94 29.27 7.02
CA ARG A 146 4.81 30.22 6.33
C ARG A 146 5.74 29.45 5.39
N LEU A 147 5.78 29.88 4.14
CA LEU A 147 6.60 29.28 3.08
C LEU A 147 7.60 30.31 2.57
N GLN A 148 8.64 29.86 1.87
CA GLN A 148 9.48 30.78 1.11
C GLN A 148 8.64 31.41 0.00
N GLY A 149 8.57 32.75 0.01
CA GLY A 149 7.84 33.51 -1.00
C GLY A 149 6.31 33.47 -0.89
N GLY A 150 5.72 32.92 0.20
CA GLY A 150 4.28 32.83 0.36
C GLY A 150 3.81 32.15 1.65
N LEU A 151 2.58 31.63 1.66
CA LEU A 151 2.03 30.81 2.75
C LEU A 151 1.07 29.74 2.24
N ALA A 152 0.85 28.71 3.05
CA ALA A 152 -0.18 27.70 2.86
C ALA A 152 -1.22 27.77 3.99
N VAL A 153 -2.50 27.65 3.64
CA VAL A 153 -3.60 27.44 4.60
C VAL A 153 -4.15 26.03 4.41
N GLY A 154 -3.90 25.17 5.39
CA GLY A 154 -4.41 23.82 5.45
C GLY A 154 -5.69 23.73 6.27
N VAL A 155 -6.71 23.04 5.74
CA VAL A 155 -7.98 22.81 6.43
C VAL A 155 -8.28 21.32 6.42
N THR A 156 -8.55 20.78 7.61
CA THR A 156 -8.94 19.38 7.80
C THR A 156 -10.30 19.31 8.46
N LEU A 157 -11.25 18.63 7.82
CA LEU A 157 -12.62 18.50 8.29
C LEU A 157 -13.10 17.04 8.20
N HIS A 158 -13.75 16.54 9.25
CA HIS A 158 -14.26 15.19 9.33
C HIS A 158 -15.38 14.91 8.30
N HIS A 159 -15.19 13.92 7.43
CA HIS A 159 -16.09 13.66 6.28
C HIS A 159 -17.53 13.25 6.69
N GLY A 160 -17.69 12.69 7.89
CA GLY A 160 -18.99 12.48 8.54
C GLY A 160 -19.77 13.76 8.91
N VAL A 161 -19.19 14.95 8.79
CA VAL A 161 -19.84 16.25 9.11
C VAL A 161 -20.01 17.15 7.89
N ALA A 162 -19.21 16.98 6.84
CA ALA A 162 -19.35 17.75 5.61
C ALA A 162 -18.96 16.92 4.38
N ASP A 163 -19.61 17.22 3.26
CA ASP A 163 -19.12 16.90 1.92
C ASP A 163 -18.40 18.10 1.28
N GLY A 164 -17.95 17.95 0.04
CA GLY A 164 -17.25 19.01 -0.68
C GLY A 164 -18.04 20.32 -0.81
N LYS A 165 -19.37 20.26 -0.98
CA LYS A 165 -20.22 21.47 -1.05
C LYS A 165 -20.20 22.20 0.30
N SER A 166 -20.45 21.46 1.38
CA SER A 166 -20.44 22.01 2.74
C SER A 166 -19.05 22.54 3.14
N PHE A 167 -17.97 21.85 2.75
CA PHE A 167 -16.59 22.30 2.96
C PHE A 167 -16.33 23.67 2.31
N TRP A 168 -16.66 23.83 1.02
CA TRP A 168 -16.42 25.11 0.33
C TRP A 168 -17.37 26.22 0.80
N THR A 169 -18.60 25.90 1.24
CA THR A 169 -19.49 26.87 1.90
C THR A 169 -18.88 27.41 3.19
N PHE A 170 -18.25 26.55 4.00
CA PHE A 170 -17.54 26.99 5.20
C PHE A 170 -16.34 27.88 4.86
N VAL A 171 -15.50 27.47 3.89
CA VAL A 171 -14.34 28.27 3.46
C VAL A 171 -14.78 29.64 2.91
N GLU A 172 -15.86 29.69 2.14
CA GLU A 172 -16.43 30.95 1.62
C GLU A 172 -16.88 31.89 2.75
N ALA A 173 -17.60 31.35 3.73
CA ALA A 173 -18.03 32.10 4.90
C ALA A 173 -16.84 32.63 5.70
N TRP A 174 -15.82 31.79 5.90
CA TRP A 174 -14.62 32.14 6.64
C TRP A 174 -13.78 33.22 5.94
N ALA A 175 -13.55 33.06 4.64
CA ALA A 175 -12.87 34.06 3.83
C ALA A 175 -13.64 35.39 3.80
N SER A 176 -14.98 35.34 3.73
CA SER A 176 -15.81 36.55 3.82
C SER A 176 -15.69 37.25 5.18
N ALA A 177 -15.70 36.51 6.29
CA ALA A 177 -15.49 37.08 7.61
C ALA A 177 -14.09 37.73 7.73
N CYS A 178 -13.08 37.14 7.10
CA CYS A 178 -11.72 37.69 7.06
C CYS A 178 -11.67 39.04 6.32
N ARG A 179 -12.32 39.13 5.14
CA ARG A 179 -12.45 40.39 4.38
C ARG A 179 -13.22 41.47 5.14
N CYS A 180 -14.26 41.08 5.88
CA CYS A 180 -15.08 41.99 6.67
C CYS A 180 -14.56 42.24 8.09
N ARG A 181 -13.27 42.01 8.36
CA ARG A 181 -12.61 42.27 9.66
C ARG A 181 -13.26 41.58 10.85
N GLY A 182 -13.73 40.35 10.66
CA GLY A 182 -14.32 39.53 11.73
C GLY A 182 -15.81 39.77 11.96
N GLU A 183 -16.52 40.40 11.02
CA GLU A 183 -17.99 40.37 11.04
C GLU A 183 -18.50 38.98 10.67
N ALA A 184 -19.53 38.51 11.38
CA ALA A 184 -20.11 37.19 11.15
C ALA A 184 -20.70 37.07 9.73
N PRO A 185 -20.66 35.88 9.10
CA PRO A 185 -21.24 35.66 7.78
C PRO A 185 -22.73 36.01 7.76
N ALA A 186 -23.21 36.63 6.67
CA ALA A 186 -24.62 37.04 6.54
C ALA A 186 -25.60 35.86 6.40
N ALA A 187 -25.13 34.67 6.04
CA ALA A 187 -25.94 33.47 5.86
C ALA A 187 -25.66 32.43 6.94
N THR A 188 -26.72 31.89 7.54
CA THR A 188 -26.64 30.86 8.59
C THR A 188 -26.81 29.48 7.95
N PRO A 189 -25.84 28.55 8.11
CA PRO A 189 -26.00 27.17 7.64
C PRO A 189 -27.10 26.44 8.42
N CYS A 190 -27.83 25.57 7.74
CA CYS A 190 -28.81 24.69 8.37
C CYS A 190 -28.13 23.38 8.81
N PHE A 191 -28.09 23.16 10.13
CA PHE A 191 -27.60 21.92 10.73
C PHE A 191 -28.73 20.95 11.11
N ASP A 192 -29.99 21.33 10.94
CA ASP A 192 -31.12 20.46 11.25
C ASP A 192 -31.13 19.27 10.28
N ARG A 193 -30.97 18.05 10.82
CA ARG A 193 -30.96 16.81 10.04
C ARG A 193 -32.37 16.27 9.75
N SER A 194 -33.39 16.78 10.44
CA SER A 194 -34.79 16.38 10.22
C SER A 194 -35.34 16.81 8.86
N VAL A 195 -34.66 17.77 8.21
CA VAL A 195 -34.99 18.23 6.86
C VAL A 195 -34.65 17.20 5.77
N ILE A 196 -33.79 16.21 6.07
CA ILE A 196 -33.55 15.08 5.16
C ILE A 196 -34.58 13.99 5.46
N LYS A 197 -35.62 13.94 4.62
CA LYS A 197 -36.68 12.92 4.74
C LYS A 197 -36.26 11.61 4.07
N TRP A 198 -35.79 10.65 4.87
CA TRP A 198 -35.52 9.28 4.43
C TRP A 198 -36.22 8.27 5.36
N PRO A 199 -37.29 7.60 4.90
CA PRO A 199 -37.94 6.53 5.66
C PRO A 199 -36.96 5.44 6.09
N GLY A 200 -36.86 5.18 7.40
CA GLY A 200 -35.92 4.21 7.97
C GLY A 200 -34.45 4.68 8.03
N GLY A 201 -34.15 5.92 7.63
CA GLY A 201 -32.79 6.46 7.60
C GLY A 201 -32.06 6.40 8.94
N GLU A 202 -32.75 6.64 10.06
CA GLU A 202 -32.15 6.53 11.41
C GLU A 202 -31.76 5.09 11.77
N GLU A 203 -32.55 4.10 11.37
CA GLU A 203 -32.20 2.69 11.56
C GLU A 203 -31.05 2.27 10.65
N ILE A 204 -31.02 2.77 9.42
CA ILE A 204 -29.92 2.56 8.48
C ILE A 204 -28.63 3.17 9.02
N ALA A 205 -28.67 4.41 9.54
CA ALA A 205 -27.51 5.05 10.17
C ALA A 205 -26.96 4.19 11.31
N ARG A 206 -27.82 3.74 12.23
CA ARG A 206 -27.44 2.82 13.31
C ARG A 206 -26.97 1.46 12.82
N SER A 207 -27.51 0.93 11.73
CA SER A 207 -27.06 -0.32 11.13
C SER A 207 -25.66 -0.19 10.54
N VAL A 208 -25.39 0.88 9.78
CA VAL A 208 -24.06 1.20 9.26
C VAL A 208 -23.07 1.34 10.41
N LEU A 209 -23.47 2.04 11.47
CA LEU A 209 -22.70 2.14 12.71
C LEU A 209 -22.47 0.76 13.31
N ARG A 210 -23.46 -0.09 13.56
CA ARG A 210 -23.28 -1.43 14.17
C ARG A 210 -22.43 -2.40 13.36
N VAL A 211 -22.65 -2.47 12.04
CA VAL A 211 -21.88 -3.35 11.14
C VAL A 211 -20.41 -2.96 11.13
N ARG A 212 -20.12 -1.67 11.34
CA ARG A 212 -18.76 -1.12 11.27
C ARG A 212 -18.17 -0.79 12.64
N ALA A 213 -19.00 -0.76 13.68
CA ALA A 213 -18.64 -0.59 15.08
C ALA A 213 -18.34 -1.96 15.71
N GLY A 214 -17.22 -2.52 15.27
CA GLY A 214 -16.20 -2.98 16.23
C GLY A 214 -15.63 -1.83 17.10
N LEU A 215 -16.43 -0.80 17.37
CA LEU A 215 -16.24 0.34 18.24
C LEU A 215 -17.33 0.23 19.33
N ALA A 216 -16.98 -0.45 20.43
CA ALA A 216 -17.56 -0.27 21.77
C ALA A 216 -19.02 -0.67 22.11
N CYS A 217 -19.61 -1.76 21.60
CA CYS A 217 -20.82 -2.33 22.20
C CYS A 217 -20.80 -3.87 22.31
N ARG A 218 -20.81 -4.40 23.54
CA ARG A 218 -20.92 -5.83 23.82
C ARG A 218 -22.36 -6.32 23.58
N GLY A 219 -22.48 -7.41 22.81
CA GLY A 219 -23.60 -8.35 22.87
C GLY A 219 -24.86 -7.96 22.09
N THR A 220 -24.89 -8.18 20.78
CA THR A 220 -26.15 -8.49 20.08
C THR A 220 -25.89 -9.49 18.95
N GLN A 221 -26.82 -10.44 18.78
CA GLN A 221 -26.84 -11.40 17.67
C GLN A 221 -26.82 -10.69 16.32
N ALA A 222 -26.23 -11.32 15.31
CA ALA A 222 -26.23 -10.86 13.93
C ALA A 222 -27.66 -10.50 13.48
N PHE A 223 -27.95 -9.20 13.37
CA PHE A 223 -29.22 -8.69 12.86
C PHE A 223 -29.11 -8.52 11.35
N HIS A 224 -29.95 -9.24 10.61
CA HIS A 224 -30.20 -8.99 9.19
C HIS A 224 -31.01 -7.69 9.06
N PRO A 225 -30.60 -6.71 8.24
CA PRO A 225 -31.36 -5.47 8.08
C PRO A 225 -32.78 -5.79 7.59
N PRO A 226 -33.82 -5.12 8.12
CA PRO A 226 -35.20 -5.35 7.71
C PRO A 226 -35.38 -5.05 6.23
N ASP A 227 -36.28 -5.83 5.62
CA ASP A 227 -36.63 -5.90 4.20
C ASP A 227 -37.32 -4.61 3.66
N ILE A 228 -36.86 -3.41 4.03
CA ILE A 228 -37.58 -2.15 3.75
C ILE A 228 -37.42 -1.68 2.28
N HIS A 229 -36.38 -2.15 1.56
CA HIS A 229 -36.16 -1.75 0.15
C HIS A 229 -35.78 -2.89 -0.82
N ARG A 230 -36.18 -4.14 -0.57
CA ARG A 230 -36.11 -5.22 -1.59
C ARG A 230 -36.88 -4.91 -2.88
N GLY A 231 -37.70 -3.86 -2.91
CA GLY A 231 -38.52 -3.49 -4.06
C GLY A 231 -37.80 -2.83 -5.25
N ARG A 232 -36.64 -2.16 -5.07
CA ARG A 232 -35.94 -1.49 -6.20
C ARG A 232 -34.41 -1.43 -6.13
N ALA A 233 -33.80 -1.37 -4.94
CA ALA A 233 -32.35 -1.15 -4.81
C ALA A 233 -31.48 -2.42 -4.89
N ALA A 234 -32.06 -3.63 -4.85
CA ALA A 234 -31.31 -4.87 -4.69
C ALA A 234 -30.93 -5.60 -6.00
N THR A 235 -31.28 -5.10 -7.19
CA THR A 235 -31.07 -5.86 -8.46
C THR A 235 -30.81 -5.01 -9.71
N ARG A 236 -30.28 -3.78 -9.60
CA ARG A 236 -29.92 -3.02 -10.82
C ARG A 236 -28.49 -3.36 -11.23
N THR A 237 -28.35 -4.26 -12.21
CA THR A 237 -27.09 -4.47 -12.94
C THR A 237 -26.85 -3.26 -13.84
N PRO A 238 -25.63 -2.68 -13.88
CA PRO A 238 -25.35 -1.52 -14.74
C PRO A 238 -25.62 -1.87 -16.21
N LYS A 239 -26.55 -1.17 -16.87
CA LYS A 239 -26.81 -1.39 -18.30
C LYS A 239 -25.62 -0.86 -19.09
N ALA A 240 -25.08 -1.66 -20.01
CA ALA A 240 -24.07 -1.18 -20.93
C ALA A 240 -24.74 -0.33 -22.00
N ALA A 241 -24.23 0.87 -22.25
CA ALA A 241 -24.61 1.65 -23.42
C ALA A 241 -24.31 0.82 -24.69
N ARG A 242 -25.31 0.60 -25.54
CA ARG A 242 -25.13 -0.11 -26.83
C ARG A 242 -24.80 0.90 -27.92
N ILE A 243 -23.56 0.92 -28.38
CA ILE A 243 -23.11 1.76 -29.50
C ILE A 243 -22.93 0.87 -30.73
N THR A 244 -23.47 1.30 -31.89
CA THR A 244 -23.25 0.58 -33.16
C THR A 244 -22.10 1.20 -33.94
N ARG A 245 -21.47 0.39 -34.82
CA ARG A 245 -20.18 0.64 -35.49
C ARG A 245 -20.11 1.93 -36.33
N ASP A 246 -21.25 2.57 -36.61
CA ASP A 246 -21.36 3.73 -37.50
C ASP A 246 -21.59 5.07 -36.76
N GLY A 247 -21.38 5.12 -35.44
CA GLY A 247 -21.52 6.36 -34.66
C GLY A 247 -22.97 6.81 -34.42
N GLU A 248 -23.96 6.08 -34.93
CA GLU A 248 -25.36 6.26 -34.54
C GLU A 248 -25.69 5.43 -33.29
N VAL A 249 -25.96 6.14 -32.20
CA VAL A 249 -26.61 5.62 -30.99
C VAL A 249 -28.07 5.34 -31.35
N HIS A 250 -28.57 4.14 -31.00
CA HIS A 250 -29.92 3.70 -31.33
C HIS A 250 -30.98 4.77 -30.96
N GLY A 251 -31.50 5.49 -31.95
CA GLY A 251 -32.74 6.28 -31.86
C GLY A 251 -32.79 7.45 -30.86
N LYS A 252 -31.69 7.86 -30.22
CA LYS A 252 -31.66 9.08 -29.39
C LYS A 252 -30.39 9.87 -29.69
N THR A 253 -30.52 10.86 -30.57
CA THR A 253 -29.64 12.04 -30.60
C THR A 253 -29.40 12.52 -29.17
N LEU A 254 -28.16 12.89 -28.81
CA LEU A 254 -27.87 13.64 -27.59
C LEU A 254 -28.85 14.82 -27.52
N HIS A 255 -29.90 14.71 -26.69
CA HIS A 255 -31.00 15.69 -26.70
C HIS A 255 -30.53 17.08 -26.20
N ARG A 256 -29.35 17.15 -25.57
CA ARG A 256 -28.65 18.36 -25.16
C ARG A 256 -27.12 18.18 -25.24
N PRO A 257 -26.35 19.26 -25.46
CA PRO A 257 -24.88 19.21 -25.37
C PRO A 257 -24.42 18.79 -23.95
N PRO A 258 -23.31 18.04 -23.83
CA PRO A 258 -22.81 17.56 -22.54
C PRO A 258 -22.33 18.72 -21.65
N SER A 259 -22.55 18.61 -20.33
CA SER A 259 -22.03 19.60 -19.37
C SER A 259 -20.51 19.51 -19.24
N SER A 260 -19.87 20.56 -18.68
CA SER A 260 -18.42 20.55 -18.42
C SER A 260 -17.99 19.38 -17.54
N PHE A 261 -18.82 18.97 -16.57
CA PHE A 261 -18.57 17.78 -15.77
C PHE A 261 -18.54 16.51 -16.63
N VAL A 262 -19.58 16.29 -17.44
CA VAL A 262 -19.67 15.11 -18.33
C VAL A 262 -18.50 15.08 -19.30
N ALA A 263 -18.15 16.21 -19.91
CA ALA A 263 -17.05 16.30 -20.87
C ALA A 263 -15.69 15.97 -20.25
N VAL A 264 -15.35 16.59 -19.12
CA VAL A 264 -14.05 16.39 -18.45
C VAL A 264 -13.95 14.98 -17.87
N VAL A 265 -15.01 14.48 -17.24
CA VAL A 265 -15.03 13.13 -16.68
C VAL A 265 -14.99 12.07 -17.78
N ALA A 266 -15.71 12.24 -18.88
CA ALA A 266 -15.64 11.32 -20.02
C ALA A 266 -14.22 11.27 -20.60
N MET A 267 -13.56 12.42 -20.71
CA MET A 267 -12.17 12.53 -21.17
C MET A 267 -11.21 11.84 -20.21
N ALA A 268 -11.26 12.17 -18.91
CA ALA A 268 -10.42 11.54 -17.90
C ALA A 268 -10.65 10.01 -17.88
N SER A 269 -11.89 9.55 -18.00
CA SER A 269 -12.24 8.12 -18.04
C SER A 269 -11.65 7.43 -19.26
N ALA A 270 -11.76 8.04 -20.43
CA ALA A 270 -11.19 7.49 -21.66
C ALA A 270 -9.66 7.41 -21.59
N PHE A 271 -8.99 8.42 -21.02
CA PHE A 271 -7.53 8.40 -20.86
C PHE A 271 -7.10 7.42 -19.78
N PHE A 272 -7.80 7.40 -18.64
CA PHE A 272 -7.58 6.43 -17.58
C PHE A 272 -7.67 5.00 -18.11
N ALA A 273 -8.74 4.69 -18.85
CA ALA A 273 -8.89 3.41 -19.54
C ALA A 273 -7.67 3.17 -20.43
N ARG A 274 -7.40 4.02 -21.42
CA ARG A 274 -6.26 3.86 -22.34
C ARG A 274 -4.89 3.69 -21.68
N CYS A 275 -4.70 4.26 -20.48
CA CYS A 275 -3.45 4.15 -19.74
C CYS A 275 -3.34 2.87 -18.91
N LYS A 276 -4.47 2.22 -18.59
CA LYS A 276 -4.52 1.04 -17.71
C LYS A 276 -5.05 -0.23 -18.37
N THR A 277 -5.76 -0.14 -19.48
CA THR A 277 -6.29 -1.29 -20.23
C THR A 277 -5.40 -1.63 -21.41
N THR A 278 -5.24 -2.94 -21.65
CA THR A 278 -4.36 -3.48 -22.69
C THR A 278 -5.15 -3.86 -23.94
N ALA A 279 -4.48 -4.07 -25.07
CA ALA A 279 -5.13 -4.60 -26.29
C ALA A 279 -5.84 -5.96 -26.04
N ALA A 280 -5.38 -6.74 -25.04
CA ALA A 280 -6.05 -7.97 -24.63
C ALA A 280 -7.40 -7.73 -23.91
N ASP A 281 -7.55 -6.61 -23.20
CA ASP A 281 -8.81 -6.21 -22.54
C ASP A 281 -9.88 -5.77 -23.55
N GLU A 282 -9.46 -5.15 -24.66
CA GLU A 282 -10.31 -4.77 -25.80
C GLU A 282 -10.92 -6.02 -26.47
N ASP A 283 -10.09 -7.03 -26.72
CA ASP A 283 -10.48 -8.28 -27.40
C ASP A 283 -11.29 -9.23 -26.48
N ALA A 284 -11.03 -9.21 -25.17
CA ALA A 284 -11.73 -10.06 -24.19
C ALA A 284 -13.12 -9.54 -23.77
N GLY A 285 -13.49 -8.32 -24.19
CA GLY A 285 -14.78 -7.70 -23.86
C GLY A 285 -14.93 -7.34 -22.38
N GLY A 286 -13.84 -6.97 -21.70
CA GLY A 286 -13.87 -6.54 -20.30
C GLY A 286 -14.59 -5.19 -20.12
N ASP A 287 -15.06 -4.88 -18.91
CA ASP A 287 -15.66 -3.59 -18.58
C ASP A 287 -14.68 -2.70 -17.80
N VAL A 288 -14.76 -1.38 -18.04
CA VAL A 288 -14.20 -0.34 -17.18
C VAL A 288 -15.33 0.38 -16.46
N PHE A 289 -15.05 0.85 -15.26
CA PHE A 289 -16.03 1.46 -14.38
C PHE A 289 -15.63 2.88 -14.07
N LEU A 290 -16.59 3.78 -14.14
CA LEU A 290 -16.46 5.15 -13.65
C LEU A 290 -17.39 5.29 -12.46
N PHE A 291 -16.81 5.65 -11.32
CA PHE A 291 -17.55 5.92 -10.11
C PHE A 291 -17.43 7.39 -9.73
N PHE A 292 -18.56 8.04 -9.45
CA PHE A 292 -18.59 9.44 -9.01
C PHE A 292 -19.69 9.66 -7.98
N PHE A 293 -19.54 10.69 -7.16
CA PHE A 293 -20.56 11.07 -6.20
C PHE A 293 -21.47 12.16 -6.75
N ALA A 294 -22.75 12.10 -6.41
CA ALA A 294 -23.72 13.14 -6.76
C ALA A 294 -24.34 13.77 -5.51
N ASP A 295 -24.43 15.10 -5.51
CA ASP A 295 -25.19 15.88 -4.51
C ASP A 295 -26.69 15.66 -4.71
N VAL A 296 -27.38 15.10 -3.73
CA VAL A 296 -28.81 14.79 -3.86
C VAL A 296 -29.73 15.77 -3.14
N ARG A 297 -29.20 16.83 -2.51
CA ARG A 297 -30.00 17.80 -1.73
C ARG A 297 -31.23 18.33 -2.47
N GLU A 298 -31.04 18.70 -3.74
CA GLU A 298 -32.11 19.27 -4.59
C GLU A 298 -32.90 18.21 -5.37
N ARG A 299 -32.58 16.93 -5.18
CA ARG A 299 -33.14 15.80 -5.94
C ARG A 299 -34.09 14.93 -5.12
N LEU A 300 -34.15 15.10 -3.80
CA LEU A 300 -35.08 14.36 -2.93
C LEU A 300 -36.53 14.81 -3.16
N ASP A 301 -37.50 13.91 -2.89
CA ASP A 301 -38.94 14.17 -3.08
C ASP A 301 -39.48 15.36 -2.25
N ASP A 302 -38.80 15.69 -1.15
CA ASP A 302 -39.04 16.88 -0.33
C ASP A 302 -37.68 17.48 0.04
N PRO A 303 -37.11 18.34 -0.82
CA PRO A 303 -35.77 18.87 -0.61
C PRO A 303 -35.72 19.73 0.66
N PRO A 304 -34.56 19.85 1.32
CA PRO A 304 -34.41 20.75 2.45
C PRO A 304 -34.90 22.15 2.04
N VAL A 305 -35.68 22.79 2.91
CA VAL A 305 -36.27 24.13 2.69
C VAL A 305 -35.23 25.13 2.15
N ASP A 306 -33.99 24.99 2.62
CA ASP A 306 -32.82 25.76 2.18
C ASP A 306 -31.70 24.82 1.67
N ALA A 307 -31.95 24.06 0.60
CA ALA A 307 -30.99 23.10 0.02
C ALA A 307 -29.59 23.70 -0.30
N GLY A 308 -29.51 25.01 -0.54
CA GLY A 308 -28.24 25.73 -0.72
C GLY A 308 -27.46 25.98 0.58
N TYR A 309 -28.14 25.94 1.73
CA TYR A 309 -27.60 26.24 3.05
C TYR A 309 -27.54 25.02 4.00
N TYR A 310 -28.11 23.87 3.61
CA TYR A 310 -27.96 22.62 4.38
C TYR A 310 -26.48 22.19 4.46
N PHE A 311 -25.97 22.08 5.68
CA PHE A 311 -24.59 21.74 6.00
C PHE A 311 -24.49 20.32 6.55
N GLY A 312 -23.86 19.43 5.79
CA GLY A 312 -23.78 17.99 6.09
C GLY A 312 -23.29 17.20 4.88
N ALA A 313 -23.15 15.88 4.99
CA ALA A 313 -22.91 15.05 3.80
C ALA A 313 -24.23 14.57 3.20
N CYS A 314 -24.50 14.92 1.94
CA CYS A 314 -25.73 14.51 1.24
C CYS A 314 -25.38 14.00 -0.16
N LEU A 315 -24.68 12.86 -0.19
CA LEU A 315 -24.10 12.26 -1.38
C LEU A 315 -24.64 10.85 -1.61
N THR A 316 -24.83 10.51 -2.88
CA THR A 316 -25.08 9.14 -3.35
C THR A 316 -24.01 8.73 -4.36
N GLY A 317 -23.74 7.43 -4.49
CA GLY A 317 -22.77 6.93 -5.47
C GLY A 317 -23.41 6.63 -6.82
N CYS A 318 -22.71 6.98 -7.91
CA CYS A 318 -23.10 6.71 -9.28
C CYS A 318 -22.04 5.83 -9.94
N LEU A 319 -22.46 4.80 -10.66
CA LEU A 319 -21.55 3.83 -11.28
C LEU A 319 -21.87 3.62 -12.77
N ALA A 320 -21.15 4.34 -13.63
CA ALA A 320 -21.21 4.11 -15.07
C ALA A 320 -20.33 2.91 -15.46
N ARG A 321 -20.91 1.99 -16.25
CA ARG A 321 -20.21 0.81 -16.80
C ARG A 321 -20.01 0.98 -18.30
N LEU A 322 -18.78 0.80 -18.75
CA LEU A 322 -18.38 0.95 -20.14
C LEU A 322 -17.60 -0.28 -20.60
N PRO A 323 -17.97 -0.92 -21.72
CA PRO A 323 -17.13 -1.95 -22.30
C PRO A 323 -15.77 -1.36 -22.71
N ALA A 324 -14.67 -2.04 -22.40
CA ALA A 324 -13.31 -1.60 -22.71
C ALA A 324 -13.16 -1.27 -24.20
N ARG A 325 -13.64 -2.14 -25.10
CA ARG A 325 -13.64 -1.87 -26.56
C ARG A 325 -14.27 -0.53 -26.97
N ASP A 326 -15.24 -0.03 -26.20
CA ASP A 326 -15.97 1.19 -26.53
C ASP A 326 -15.22 2.45 -26.06
N VAL A 327 -14.17 2.33 -25.24
CA VAL A 327 -13.34 3.44 -24.73
C VAL A 327 -11.95 3.57 -25.39
N HIS A 328 -11.63 2.70 -26.35
CA HIS A 328 -10.36 2.77 -27.12
C HIS A 328 -10.50 3.36 -28.53
N GLY A 329 -11.68 3.31 -29.15
CA GLY A 329 -11.93 3.83 -30.51
C GLY A 329 -12.19 5.34 -30.60
N ASP A 330 -12.40 5.84 -31.83
CA ASP A 330 -12.68 7.26 -32.12
C ASP A 330 -13.99 7.77 -31.45
N GLY A 331 -14.90 6.85 -31.11
CA GLY A 331 -16.14 7.13 -30.37
C GLY A 331 -16.02 7.11 -28.84
N ALA A 332 -14.83 6.89 -28.27
CA ALA A 332 -14.62 6.66 -26.83
C ALA A 332 -15.17 7.77 -25.92
N LEU A 333 -14.96 9.02 -26.30
CA LEU A 333 -15.45 10.18 -25.56
C LEU A 333 -16.99 10.23 -25.56
N ALA A 334 -17.60 9.94 -26.71
CA ALA A 334 -19.06 9.90 -26.83
C ALA A 334 -19.66 8.74 -26.04
N ALA A 335 -18.99 7.57 -26.03
CA ALA A 335 -19.38 6.41 -25.24
C ALA A 335 -19.38 6.73 -23.75
N ALA A 336 -18.25 7.23 -23.24
CA ALA A 336 -18.10 7.64 -21.85
C ALA A 336 -19.12 8.74 -21.47
N ALA A 337 -19.29 9.76 -22.32
CA ALA A 337 -20.25 10.83 -22.08
C ALA A 337 -21.71 10.33 -22.06
N SER A 338 -22.06 9.35 -22.91
CA SER A 338 -23.40 8.75 -22.93
C SER A 338 -23.65 7.92 -21.67
N ALA A 339 -22.69 7.11 -21.23
CA ALA A 339 -22.84 6.29 -20.03
C ALA A 339 -22.98 7.15 -18.76
N ILE A 340 -22.22 8.25 -18.67
CA ILE A 340 -22.35 9.21 -17.58
C ILE A 340 -23.72 9.89 -17.59
N GLN A 341 -24.21 10.28 -18.76
CA GLN A 341 -25.52 10.92 -18.87
C GLN A 341 -26.66 9.97 -18.55
N GLU A 342 -26.58 8.70 -18.95
CA GLU A 342 -27.56 7.68 -18.59
C GLU A 342 -27.59 7.49 -17.08
N GLU A 343 -26.44 7.38 -16.43
CA GLU A 343 -26.35 7.28 -14.96
C GLU A 343 -26.91 8.53 -14.26
N ILE A 344 -26.67 9.74 -14.79
CA ILE A 344 -27.26 10.99 -14.27
C ILE A 344 -28.78 11.03 -14.46
N LEU A 345 -29.31 10.48 -15.56
CA LEU A 345 -30.75 10.37 -15.79
C LEU A 345 -31.38 9.36 -14.83
N GLU A 346 -30.74 8.20 -14.60
CA GLU A 346 -31.21 7.21 -13.62
C GLU A 346 -31.19 7.78 -12.19
N LEU A 347 -30.14 8.53 -11.83
CA LEU A 347 -30.07 9.27 -10.57
C LEU A 347 -31.24 10.24 -10.40
N ALA A 348 -31.71 10.87 -11.46
CA ALA A 348 -32.86 11.79 -11.39
C ALA A 348 -34.20 11.05 -11.16
N GLU A 349 -34.29 9.77 -11.52
CA GLU A 349 -35.48 8.93 -11.27
C GLU A 349 -35.48 8.34 -9.85
N ASP A 350 -34.31 7.96 -9.33
CA ASP A 350 -34.16 7.39 -7.98
C ASP A 350 -32.84 7.89 -7.33
N PRO A 351 -32.87 9.07 -6.68
CA PRO A 351 -31.70 9.71 -6.09
C PRO A 351 -31.04 8.88 -4.98
N LEU A 352 -31.80 7.96 -4.36
CA LEU A 352 -31.31 7.13 -3.27
C LEU A 352 -30.80 5.78 -3.76
N ALA A 353 -30.98 5.38 -5.01
CA ALA A 353 -30.58 4.05 -5.51
C ALA A 353 -29.10 3.70 -5.21
N GLY A 354 -28.22 4.69 -5.25
CA GLY A 354 -26.78 4.57 -4.99
C GLY A 354 -26.34 4.75 -3.53
N TRP A 355 -27.26 4.84 -2.56
CA TRP A 355 -26.92 5.20 -1.18
C TRP A 355 -25.92 4.22 -0.54
N ASN A 356 -26.07 2.92 -0.80
CA ASN A 356 -25.17 1.87 -0.31
C ASN A 356 -24.09 1.54 -1.35
N PHE A 357 -23.44 2.57 -1.89
CA PHE A 357 -22.35 2.41 -2.86
C PHE A 357 -21.21 1.54 -2.31
N MET A 358 -21.05 1.48 -0.98
CA MET A 358 -20.08 0.60 -0.33
C MET A 358 -20.32 -0.88 -0.56
N SER A 359 -21.54 -1.29 -0.91
CA SER A 359 -21.83 -2.66 -1.31
C SER A 359 -21.16 -3.07 -2.64
N LEU A 360 -20.57 -2.11 -3.37
CA LEU A 360 -19.79 -2.34 -4.58
C LEU A 360 -18.32 -2.70 -4.27
N ALA A 361 -17.85 -2.42 -3.05
CA ALA A 361 -16.50 -2.79 -2.62
C ALA A 361 -16.30 -4.33 -2.72
N GLY A 362 -15.21 -4.76 -3.35
CA GLY A 362 -14.91 -6.17 -3.62
C GLY A 362 -15.71 -6.82 -4.77
N LYS A 363 -16.68 -6.11 -5.37
CA LYS A 363 -17.41 -6.56 -6.57
C LYS A 363 -16.80 -6.05 -7.87
N ILE A 364 -16.10 -4.92 -7.81
CA ILE A 364 -15.47 -4.26 -8.95
C ILE A 364 -13.95 -4.29 -8.75
N PRO A 365 -13.16 -4.73 -9.74
CA PRO A 365 -11.71 -4.66 -9.67
C PRO A 365 -11.23 -3.22 -9.48
N SER A 366 -10.42 -2.96 -8.44
CA SER A 366 -9.96 -1.62 -8.07
C SER A 366 -9.04 -0.98 -9.12
N ASP A 367 -8.36 -1.79 -9.92
CA ASP A 367 -7.54 -1.36 -11.06
C ASP A 367 -8.38 -0.91 -12.27
N ARG A 368 -9.67 -1.28 -12.33
CA ARG A 368 -10.59 -0.97 -13.43
C ARG A 368 -11.61 0.12 -13.11
N VAL A 369 -11.54 0.71 -11.93
CA VAL A 369 -12.43 1.80 -11.52
C VAL A 369 -11.68 3.13 -11.48
N MET A 370 -12.17 4.11 -12.24
CA MET A 370 -11.79 5.51 -12.04
C MET A 370 -12.77 6.13 -11.05
N ASN A 371 -12.24 6.76 -10.00
CA ASN A 371 -13.05 7.46 -9.01
C ASN A 371 -12.95 8.97 -9.24
N VAL A 372 -14.10 9.65 -9.34
CA VAL A 372 -14.16 11.10 -9.43
C VAL A 372 -14.67 11.70 -8.14
N SER A 373 -13.83 12.57 -7.59
CA SER A 373 -14.12 13.48 -6.48
C SER A 373 -14.15 14.92 -6.98
N GLY A 374 -14.91 15.79 -6.33
CA GLY A 374 -14.97 17.21 -6.71
C GLY A 374 -15.98 17.53 -7.83
N SER A 375 -16.01 18.80 -8.21
CA SER A 375 -16.92 19.34 -9.21
C SER A 375 -16.35 20.61 -9.83
N PRO A 376 -16.51 20.82 -11.16
CA PRO A 376 -16.27 22.13 -11.80
C PRO A 376 -17.13 23.28 -11.22
N GLY A 377 -18.16 22.94 -10.45
CA GLY A 377 -18.97 23.91 -9.69
C GLY A 377 -18.27 24.42 -8.43
N PHE A 378 -17.25 23.71 -7.90
CA PHE A 378 -16.47 24.19 -6.76
C PHE A 378 -15.49 25.26 -7.23
N ARG A 379 -15.52 26.41 -6.55
CA ARG A 379 -14.80 27.63 -6.96
C ARG A 379 -13.74 28.02 -5.91
N PRO A 380 -12.76 27.15 -5.62
CA PRO A 380 -11.82 27.35 -4.52
C PRO A 380 -11.03 28.67 -4.65
N TYR A 381 -10.74 29.08 -5.88
CA TYR A 381 -10.05 30.33 -6.19
C TYR A 381 -10.89 31.58 -5.94
N ASP A 382 -12.22 31.48 -6.04
CA ASP A 382 -13.11 32.60 -5.77
C ASP A 382 -13.46 32.67 -4.27
N VAL A 383 -13.73 31.52 -3.67
CA VAL A 383 -14.16 31.46 -2.26
C VAL A 383 -13.01 31.51 -1.27
N GLY A 384 -11.81 31.12 -1.67
CA GLY A 384 -10.60 31.14 -0.84
C GLY A 384 -9.89 32.50 -0.78
N ASP A 385 -10.48 33.60 -1.27
CA ASP A 385 -9.85 34.92 -1.14
C ASP A 385 -10.11 35.51 0.26
N PHE A 386 -9.16 35.35 1.19
CA PHE A 386 -9.31 35.88 2.55
C PHE A 386 -9.14 37.42 2.66
N GLY A 387 -8.94 38.13 1.54
CA GLY A 387 -8.77 39.58 1.50
C GLY A 387 -7.38 40.04 1.12
N TRP A 388 -6.45 39.10 0.93
CA TRP A 388 -5.12 39.33 0.40
C TRP A 388 -4.93 38.74 -1.01
N GLY A 389 -6.04 38.40 -1.69
CA GLY A 389 -6.05 37.88 -3.04
C GLY A 389 -6.38 36.39 -3.10
N LYS A 390 -6.70 35.94 -4.32
CA LYS A 390 -7.03 34.54 -4.62
C LYS A 390 -5.83 33.62 -4.36
N PRO A 391 -6.05 32.37 -3.92
CA PRO A 391 -4.98 31.39 -3.85
C PRO A 391 -4.38 31.15 -5.23
N ARG A 392 -3.07 30.90 -5.27
CA ARG A 392 -2.33 30.53 -6.48
C ARG A 392 -2.70 29.13 -6.96
N ARG A 393 -2.87 28.21 -6.01
CA ARG A 393 -3.25 26.82 -6.22
C ARG A 393 -4.02 26.29 -5.02
N THR A 394 -4.93 25.34 -5.26
CA THR A 394 -5.45 24.46 -4.22
C THR A 394 -5.25 23.00 -4.58
N GLU A 395 -5.04 22.13 -3.58
CA GLU A 395 -4.97 20.68 -3.77
C GLU A 395 -5.71 19.93 -2.66
N PRO A 396 -6.43 18.83 -2.97
CA PRO A 396 -6.79 17.84 -1.98
C PRO A 396 -5.56 17.02 -1.59
N ILE A 397 -5.38 16.74 -0.30
CA ILE A 397 -4.15 16.12 0.21
C ILE A 397 -4.17 14.60 0.16
N ARG A 398 -5.28 13.97 0.56
CA ARG A 398 -5.40 12.51 0.61
C ARG A 398 -6.16 11.95 -0.60
N MET A 399 -5.45 11.77 -1.71
CA MET A 399 -5.93 11.01 -2.87
C MET A 399 -5.55 9.53 -2.72
N ASN A 400 -6.44 8.73 -2.15
CA ASN A 400 -6.13 7.38 -1.63
C ASN A 400 -6.41 6.24 -2.61
N HIS A 401 -6.71 6.54 -3.87
CA HIS A 401 -7.05 5.52 -4.87
C HIS A 401 -6.19 5.66 -6.13
N ASP A 402 -5.74 4.53 -6.67
CA ASP A 402 -5.06 4.48 -7.97
C ASP A 402 -6.08 4.71 -9.09
N GLY A 403 -6.12 5.90 -9.68
CA GLY A 403 -7.18 6.34 -10.58
C GLY A 403 -8.19 7.29 -9.97
N GLN A 404 -7.83 8.00 -8.91
CA GLN A 404 -8.65 9.09 -8.40
C GLN A 404 -8.42 10.35 -9.24
N VAL A 405 -9.52 11.02 -9.56
CA VAL A 405 -9.55 12.32 -10.24
C VAL A 405 -10.28 13.29 -9.33
N ALA A 406 -9.67 14.44 -9.05
CA ALA A 406 -10.29 15.53 -8.31
C ALA A 406 -10.52 16.72 -9.24
N LEU A 407 -11.73 17.28 -9.22
CA LEU A 407 -12.14 18.38 -10.09
C LEU A 407 -12.49 19.63 -9.29
N VAL A 408 -11.97 20.78 -9.72
CA VAL A 408 -12.38 22.11 -9.27
C VAL A 408 -12.39 23.09 -10.44
N ARG A 409 -13.11 24.22 -10.33
CA ARG A 409 -13.00 25.31 -11.30
C ARG A 409 -11.56 25.84 -11.32
N ALA A 410 -11.02 26.07 -12.52
CA ALA A 410 -9.68 26.65 -12.67
C ALA A 410 -9.64 28.13 -12.22
N ALA A 411 -8.44 28.62 -11.89
CA ALA A 411 -8.23 29.96 -11.36
C ALA A 411 -8.66 31.09 -12.30
N ASP A 412 -8.63 30.85 -13.62
CA ASP A 412 -9.07 31.80 -14.65
C ASP A 412 -10.60 31.92 -14.75
N GLY A 413 -11.36 31.07 -14.06
CA GLY A 413 -12.83 31.02 -14.10
C GLY A 413 -13.43 30.40 -15.36
N HIS A 414 -12.60 30.07 -16.36
CA HIS A 414 -13.00 29.58 -17.68
C HIS A 414 -12.66 28.10 -17.90
N GLY A 415 -11.78 27.50 -17.09
CA GLY A 415 -11.38 26.09 -17.17
C GLY A 415 -11.76 25.21 -15.96
N VAL A 416 -11.26 23.98 -15.97
CA VAL A 416 -11.34 23.01 -14.86
C VAL A 416 -9.92 22.57 -14.52
N GLN A 417 -9.55 22.68 -13.25
CA GLN A 417 -8.33 22.04 -12.74
C GLN A 417 -8.64 20.58 -12.42
N VAL A 418 -7.75 19.70 -12.86
CA VAL A 418 -7.86 18.26 -12.70
C VAL A 418 -6.61 17.74 -11.97
N SER A 419 -6.78 17.28 -10.74
CA SER A 419 -5.71 16.59 -10.00
C SER A 419 -5.93 15.08 -10.13
N VAL A 420 -4.87 14.32 -10.41
CA VAL A 420 -4.95 12.88 -10.71
C VAL A 420 -3.92 12.11 -9.90
N SER A 421 -4.34 11.02 -9.26
CA SER A 421 -3.44 10.07 -8.61
C SER A 421 -3.38 8.77 -9.40
N LEU A 422 -2.15 8.37 -9.78
CA LEU A 422 -1.88 7.06 -10.38
C LEU A 422 -0.70 6.43 -9.64
N LEU A 423 -0.84 5.16 -9.27
CA LEU A 423 0.14 4.44 -8.45
C LEU A 423 1.45 4.17 -9.21
N GLN A 424 1.35 3.95 -10.53
CA GLN A 424 2.50 3.67 -11.37
C GLN A 424 2.93 4.91 -12.15
N SER A 425 4.21 5.27 -12.05
CA SER A 425 4.78 6.40 -12.80
C SER A 425 4.61 6.23 -14.32
N ALA A 426 4.65 5.01 -14.85
CA ALA A 426 4.42 4.74 -16.27
C ALA A 426 2.98 5.10 -16.72
N HIS A 427 1.97 4.76 -15.91
CA HIS A 427 0.58 5.16 -16.18
C HIS A 427 0.42 6.68 -16.10
N MET A 428 1.11 7.33 -15.15
CA MET A 428 1.12 8.79 -15.04
C MET A 428 1.76 9.44 -16.26
N GLU A 429 2.88 8.93 -16.77
CA GLU A 429 3.50 9.45 -17.99
C GLU A 429 2.65 9.19 -19.24
N ALA A 430 1.99 8.03 -19.34
CA ALA A 430 1.02 7.75 -20.39
C ALA A 430 -0.18 8.74 -20.34
N PHE A 431 -0.72 8.98 -19.15
CA PHE A 431 -1.81 9.93 -18.93
C PHE A 431 -1.40 11.36 -19.30
N LYS A 432 -0.21 11.80 -18.87
CA LYS A 432 0.39 13.08 -19.26
C LYS A 432 0.57 13.18 -20.78
N SER A 433 1.00 12.10 -21.44
CA SER A 433 1.18 12.09 -22.91
C SER A 433 -0.16 12.29 -23.65
N GLN A 434 -1.24 11.66 -23.18
CA GLN A 434 -2.58 11.84 -23.73
C GLN A 434 -3.09 13.28 -23.52
N MET A 435 -2.84 13.87 -22.34
CA MET A 435 -3.18 15.27 -22.05
C MET A 435 -2.40 16.25 -22.94
N ARG A 436 -1.08 16.04 -23.11
CA ARG A 436 -0.24 16.88 -24.01
C ARG A 436 -0.67 16.80 -25.48
N LEU A 437 -1.16 15.65 -25.93
CA LEU A 437 -1.71 15.50 -27.28
C LEU A 437 -2.95 16.36 -27.51
N LEU A 438 -3.72 16.72 -26.47
CA LEU A 438 -4.79 17.71 -26.57
C LEU A 438 -4.25 19.13 -26.71
N GLU A 439 -3.22 19.49 -25.93
CA GLU A 439 -2.57 20.82 -26.00
C GLU A 439 -1.87 21.07 -27.35
N LEU A 440 -1.34 20.01 -27.96
CA LEU A 440 -0.70 20.06 -29.28
C LEU A 440 -1.71 20.08 -30.44
N LYS A 441 -2.86 19.40 -30.31
CA LYS A 441 -3.93 19.42 -31.33
C LYS A 441 -4.74 20.71 -31.33
N THR A 442 -4.75 21.49 -30.24
CA THR A 442 -5.34 22.83 -30.20
C THR A 442 -4.42 23.91 -30.76
N SER A 443 -3.10 23.65 -30.83
CA SER A 443 -2.10 24.56 -31.41
C SER A 443 -1.77 24.26 -32.88
N VAL A 444 -2.01 23.04 -33.38
CA VAL A 444 -1.78 22.65 -34.78
C VAL A 444 -3.06 22.05 -35.39
N GLY A 445 -3.88 22.90 -36.02
CA GLY A 445 -4.96 22.45 -36.93
C GLY A 445 -6.34 23.00 -36.63
N LEU A 446 -6.54 24.30 -36.85
CA LEU A 446 -7.83 25.02 -36.81
C LEU A 446 -8.85 24.59 -37.90
N LEU A 447 -8.85 23.33 -38.35
CA LEU A 447 -9.77 22.84 -39.39
C LEU A 447 -10.36 21.47 -39.08
N GLY A 448 -9.69 20.61 -38.28
CA GLY A 448 -10.23 19.30 -37.90
C GLY A 448 -11.14 19.35 -36.66
N LEU A 449 -10.80 20.19 -35.68
CA LEU A 449 -11.57 20.29 -34.43
C LEU A 449 -12.82 21.18 -34.56
N LEU A 450 -12.83 22.14 -35.50
CA LEU A 450 -14.02 22.95 -35.80
C LEU A 450 -15.14 22.13 -36.45
N ALA A 451 -14.84 21.00 -37.10
CA ALA A 451 -15.85 20.07 -37.59
C ALA A 451 -16.48 19.22 -36.47
N PHE A 452 -15.75 18.98 -35.38
CA PHE A 452 -16.22 18.16 -34.25
C PHE A 452 -16.90 18.98 -33.14
N VAL A 453 -16.47 20.23 -32.94
CA VAL A 453 -17.09 21.18 -32.00
C VAL A 453 -18.24 21.96 -32.66
N GLY A 454 -18.20 22.16 -33.98
CA GLY A 454 -19.24 22.85 -34.76
C GLY A 454 -20.61 22.16 -34.81
N LEU A 455 -20.71 20.90 -34.35
CA LEU A 455 -21.98 20.17 -34.24
C LEU A 455 -22.62 20.25 -32.84
N LEU A 456 -21.95 20.85 -31.85
CA LEU A 456 -22.44 20.99 -30.47
C LEU A 456 -22.86 22.42 -30.08
N PHE A 457 -22.63 23.42 -30.93
CA PHE A 457 -23.05 24.80 -30.68
C PHE A 457 -23.75 25.41 -31.91
N GLN A 458 -25.07 25.21 -32.01
CA GLN A 458 -25.97 26.11 -32.74
C GLN A 458 -27.16 26.47 -31.82
N ALA A 459 -27.57 27.74 -31.91
CA ALA A 459 -28.43 28.53 -31.01
C ALA A 459 -27.68 29.00 -29.74
N GLU A 460 -27.42 30.28 -29.49
CA GLU A 460 -28.18 31.50 -29.81
C GLU A 460 -27.29 32.63 -30.37
N GLU A 461 -27.75 33.25 -31.47
CA GLU A 461 -27.42 34.64 -31.79
C GLU A 461 -28.20 35.54 -30.82
N HIS A 462 -27.57 36.57 -30.25
CA HIS A 462 -27.99 37.98 -30.24
C HIS A 462 -26.84 38.85 -29.68
N ALA A 463 -26.35 39.76 -30.51
CA ALA A 463 -25.20 40.66 -30.31
C ALA A 463 -25.54 41.88 -29.39
N PRO A 464 -24.62 42.80 -28.99
CA PRO A 464 -23.68 43.49 -29.87
C PRO A 464 -22.24 43.75 -29.37
N LYS A 465 -21.29 43.41 -30.25
CA LYS A 465 -20.15 44.20 -30.78
C LYS A 465 -19.57 45.35 -29.95
N PHE A 466 -18.27 45.28 -29.67
CA PHE A 466 -17.32 46.37 -29.97
C PHE A 466 -16.03 45.84 -30.64
N ALA A 467 -15.69 46.49 -31.75
CA ALA A 467 -14.46 46.42 -32.56
C ALA A 467 -13.33 47.26 -31.88
N LEU A 468 -12.03 47.30 -32.22
CA LEU A 468 -11.13 46.84 -33.29
C LEU A 468 -9.69 47.18 -32.78
N GLY A 469 -8.63 46.48 -33.24
CA GLY A 469 -7.29 47.08 -33.39
C GLY A 469 -6.07 46.27 -32.90
N PRO A 470 -4.86 46.44 -33.50
CA PRO A 470 -4.07 45.30 -33.98
C PRO A 470 -2.62 45.18 -33.50
N LYS A 471 -2.09 43.95 -33.66
CA LYS A 471 -0.70 43.49 -33.99
C LYS A 471 0.52 44.33 -33.59
N MET A 472 1.45 43.68 -32.87
CA MET A 472 2.93 43.69 -32.98
C MET A 472 3.44 42.75 -31.88
N GLY A 473 4.51 41.96 -31.97
CA GLY A 473 5.58 41.73 -32.91
C GLY A 473 6.39 40.56 -32.32
N ARG A 474 7.10 39.83 -33.19
CA ARG A 474 8.05 38.78 -32.84
C ARG A 474 9.17 39.38 -31.99
N ASP A 475 9.77 38.59 -31.11
CA ASP A 475 11.23 38.47 -30.98
C ASP A 475 11.57 37.30 -30.04
N GLU A 476 12.26 36.30 -30.61
CA GLU A 476 13.06 35.30 -29.89
C GLU A 476 14.30 35.99 -29.28
N PRO A 477 14.89 35.40 -28.24
CA PRO A 477 16.34 35.22 -28.33
C PRO A 477 16.80 33.83 -27.89
N GLU A 478 17.41 33.14 -28.85
CA GLU A 478 18.74 32.52 -28.79
C GLU A 478 19.20 31.83 -27.49
N CYS A 479 19.24 30.50 -27.57
CA CYS A 479 20.06 29.62 -26.76
C CYS A 479 21.56 29.78 -27.08
N HIS A 480 22.42 29.74 -26.06
CA HIS A 480 23.80 29.25 -26.15
C HIS A 480 24.35 28.84 -24.75
N PRO A 481 25.40 27.99 -24.65
CA PRO A 481 25.40 26.79 -23.79
C PRO A 481 26.57 26.69 -22.79
N CYS A 482 26.35 25.99 -21.66
CA CYS A 482 27.39 25.36 -20.80
C CYS A 482 26.73 24.12 -20.15
N LEU A 483 27.07 22.85 -20.46
CA LEU A 483 28.22 22.05 -19.97
C LEU A 483 28.48 22.31 -18.47
N GLU A 484 28.46 21.38 -17.51
CA GLU A 484 28.54 19.92 -17.48
C GLU A 484 28.19 19.44 -16.04
N ASN A 485 27.73 18.19 -15.92
CA ASN A 485 27.80 17.31 -14.75
C ASN A 485 26.88 17.54 -13.53
N CYS A 486 25.68 16.97 -13.62
CA CYS A 486 25.08 16.21 -12.51
C CYS A 486 24.24 15.06 -13.11
N ALA A 487 24.78 13.84 -13.05
CA ALA A 487 24.12 12.64 -13.55
C ALA A 487 22.94 12.25 -12.64
N CYS A 488 21.74 12.74 -12.95
CA CYS A 488 20.51 12.18 -12.43
C CYS A 488 20.27 10.84 -13.15
N LEU A 489 20.42 9.72 -12.43
CA LEU A 489 20.17 8.36 -12.92
C LEU A 489 18.73 8.24 -13.44
N GLN A 490 18.58 8.27 -14.77
CA GLN A 490 17.37 7.84 -15.46
C GLN A 490 17.19 6.33 -15.24
N SER A 491 15.95 5.87 -14.98
CA SER A 491 15.66 4.44 -14.99
C SER A 491 15.88 3.88 -16.40
N PRO A 492 16.55 2.74 -16.57
CA PRO A 492 16.86 2.21 -17.90
C PRO A 492 15.58 1.90 -18.69
N THR A 493 15.61 2.24 -19.96
CA THR A 493 14.49 2.04 -20.89
C THR A 493 14.60 0.65 -21.50
N ILE A 494 13.47 -0.08 -21.62
CA ILE A 494 13.41 -1.34 -22.37
C ILE A 494 12.58 -1.11 -23.62
N CYS A 495 13.21 -1.28 -24.77
CA CYS A 495 12.58 -1.14 -26.08
C CYS A 495 12.32 -2.55 -26.64
N VAL A 496 11.05 -2.91 -26.84
CA VAL A 496 10.68 -4.18 -27.47
C VAL A 496 10.81 -4.04 -28.98
N HIS A 497 11.71 -4.82 -29.59
CA HIS A 497 11.91 -4.80 -31.04
C HIS A 497 10.89 -5.66 -31.79
N ALA A 498 10.59 -6.84 -31.25
CA ALA A 498 9.70 -7.80 -31.88
C ALA A 498 9.08 -8.73 -30.85
N SER A 499 7.77 -8.93 -30.96
CA SER A 499 7.06 -10.07 -30.40
C SER A 499 6.80 -11.09 -31.51
N CYS A 500 7.11 -12.35 -31.25
CA CYS A 500 6.88 -13.44 -32.18
C CYS A 500 6.43 -14.69 -31.44
N TYR A 501 6.03 -15.70 -32.19
CA TYR A 501 5.56 -16.97 -31.65
C TYR A 501 6.42 -18.10 -32.19
N VAL A 502 6.80 -19.02 -31.31
CA VAL A 502 7.55 -20.24 -31.63
C VAL A 502 6.57 -21.41 -31.59
N ALA A 503 6.19 -21.88 -32.78
CA ALA A 503 5.21 -22.96 -32.92
C ALA A 503 5.77 -24.31 -32.49
N VAL A 504 4.89 -25.19 -32.05
CA VAL A 504 5.21 -26.60 -31.85
C VAL A 504 5.57 -27.23 -33.21
N PRO A 505 6.68 -27.99 -33.33
CA PRO A 505 7.01 -28.67 -34.58
C PRO A 505 5.92 -29.67 -34.99
N ALA A 506 5.68 -29.82 -36.29
CA ALA A 506 4.73 -30.81 -36.81
C ALA A 506 5.08 -32.26 -36.44
N THR A 507 6.33 -32.53 -36.06
CA THR A 507 6.81 -33.83 -35.58
C THR A 507 6.51 -34.10 -34.11
N ALA A 508 6.00 -33.12 -33.36
CA ALA A 508 5.71 -33.27 -31.94
C ALA A 508 4.50 -34.19 -31.73
N ALA A 509 4.61 -35.13 -30.79
CA ALA A 509 3.48 -35.92 -30.35
C ALA A 509 2.61 -35.07 -29.41
N LEU A 510 1.43 -34.65 -29.89
CA LEU A 510 0.46 -33.96 -29.06
C LEU A 510 -0.33 -34.97 -28.21
N PRO A 511 -0.68 -34.63 -26.95
CA PRO A 511 -1.55 -35.47 -26.16
C PRO A 511 -2.94 -35.59 -26.84
N PRO A 512 -3.55 -36.79 -26.86
CA PRO A 512 -4.83 -37.00 -27.53
C PRO A 512 -6.01 -36.33 -26.82
N GLU A 513 -5.88 -36.09 -25.51
CA GLU A 513 -6.88 -35.43 -24.67
C GLU A 513 -6.20 -34.34 -23.81
N PRO A 514 -6.94 -33.31 -23.36
CA PRO A 514 -6.41 -32.32 -22.42
C PRO A 514 -5.88 -32.95 -21.14
N ILE A 515 -4.70 -32.51 -20.70
CA ILE A 515 -4.02 -33.05 -19.51
C ILE A 515 -4.59 -32.38 -18.27
N LYS A 516 -5.50 -33.05 -17.55
CA LYS A 516 -6.14 -32.51 -16.34
C LYS A 516 -5.12 -32.23 -15.24
N LEU A 517 -5.29 -31.12 -14.52
CA LEU A 517 -4.48 -30.83 -13.34
C LEU A 517 -4.79 -31.80 -12.20
N THR A 518 -3.76 -32.23 -11.50
CA THR A 518 -3.90 -33.00 -10.25
C THR A 518 -4.30 -32.10 -9.08
N ALA A 519 -4.68 -32.69 -7.94
CA ALA A 519 -4.94 -31.94 -6.71
C ALA A 519 -3.74 -31.09 -6.26
N MET A 520 -2.53 -31.61 -6.43
CA MET A 520 -1.28 -30.91 -6.11
C MET A 520 -0.97 -29.76 -7.07
N GLU A 521 -1.59 -29.72 -8.26
CA GLU A 521 -1.39 -28.69 -9.28
C GLU A 521 -2.49 -27.63 -9.23
N ALA A 522 -3.74 -28.06 -9.03
CA ALA A 522 -4.92 -27.19 -8.93
C ALA A 522 -4.74 -26.08 -7.88
N LEU A 523 -4.04 -26.38 -6.77
CA LEU A 523 -3.77 -25.41 -5.72
C LEU A 523 -2.86 -24.26 -6.16
N TRP A 524 -2.03 -24.48 -7.19
CA TRP A 524 -1.11 -23.46 -7.73
C TRP A 524 -1.75 -22.64 -8.86
N LEU A 525 -3.02 -22.89 -9.20
CA LEU A 525 -3.73 -22.12 -10.23
C LEU A 525 -3.80 -20.62 -9.90
N PRO A 526 -4.18 -20.19 -8.67
CA PRO A 526 -4.26 -18.77 -8.30
C PRO A 526 -2.93 -18.21 -7.75
N PHE A 527 -1.82 -18.96 -7.82
CA PHE A 527 -0.51 -18.48 -7.36
C PHE A 527 0.22 -17.69 -8.45
N PRO A 528 1.04 -16.70 -8.06
CA PRO A 528 1.89 -16.00 -9.02
C PRO A 528 2.77 -16.95 -9.84
N VAL A 529 2.97 -16.60 -11.11
CA VAL A 529 3.82 -17.33 -12.07
C VAL A 529 5.27 -17.49 -11.56
N LEU A 530 5.92 -18.57 -12.02
CA LEU A 530 7.36 -18.75 -11.88
C LEU A 530 8.06 -17.86 -12.91
N GLN A 531 8.80 -16.84 -12.43
CA GLN A 531 9.59 -15.96 -13.29
C GLN A 531 11.06 -16.01 -12.91
N HIS A 532 11.92 -16.26 -13.88
CA HIS A 532 13.37 -16.31 -13.72
C HIS A 532 14.06 -15.51 -14.82
N VAL A 533 15.17 -14.85 -14.47
CA VAL A 533 16.09 -14.24 -15.43
C VAL A 533 17.47 -14.91 -15.33
N LEU A 534 18.12 -15.05 -16.48
CA LEU A 534 19.50 -15.52 -16.64
C LEU A 534 20.30 -14.40 -17.30
N PHE A 535 21.30 -13.86 -16.61
CA PHE A 535 22.18 -12.81 -17.12
C PHE A 535 23.46 -13.41 -17.68
N TYR A 536 23.88 -13.00 -18.87
CA TYR A 536 25.14 -13.44 -19.48
C TYR A 536 25.96 -12.22 -19.85
N GLU A 537 27.21 -12.21 -19.38
CA GLU A 537 28.23 -11.29 -19.83
C GLU A 537 28.94 -11.91 -21.03
N VAL A 538 28.91 -11.25 -22.19
CA VAL A 538 29.42 -11.84 -23.43
C VAL A 538 30.42 -10.88 -24.09
N ALA A 539 31.71 -11.14 -23.89
CA ALA A 539 32.77 -10.42 -24.59
C ALA A 539 32.84 -10.89 -26.05
N GLY A 540 32.56 -9.99 -27.01
CA GLY A 540 32.58 -10.33 -28.44
C GLY A 540 31.38 -11.16 -28.93
N SER A 541 30.19 -10.92 -28.38
CA SER A 541 28.95 -11.64 -28.72
C SER A 541 28.70 -11.75 -30.23
N PRO A 542 28.15 -12.88 -30.71
CA PRO A 542 27.52 -12.91 -32.02
C PRO A 542 26.43 -11.81 -32.09
N PRO A 543 26.13 -11.29 -33.29
CA PRO A 543 25.08 -10.29 -33.46
C PRO A 543 23.78 -10.73 -32.77
N PHE A 544 23.11 -9.81 -32.07
CA PHE A 544 21.93 -10.13 -31.25
C PHE A 544 20.84 -10.89 -32.02
N ASP A 545 20.63 -10.56 -33.30
CA ASP A 545 19.71 -11.29 -34.18
C ASP A 545 20.07 -12.77 -34.35
N SER A 546 21.36 -13.11 -34.32
CA SER A 546 21.82 -14.49 -34.34
C SER A 546 21.49 -15.21 -33.03
N VAL A 547 21.63 -14.53 -31.89
CA VAL A 547 21.24 -15.07 -30.57
C VAL A 547 19.74 -15.34 -30.54
N VAL A 548 18.92 -14.36 -30.94
CA VAL A 548 17.45 -14.49 -31.03
C VAL A 548 17.07 -15.63 -31.96
N ARG A 549 17.69 -15.75 -33.14
CA ARG A 549 17.42 -16.84 -34.09
C ARG A 549 17.78 -18.20 -33.50
N SER A 550 18.93 -18.31 -32.84
CA SER A 550 19.38 -19.55 -32.17
C SER A 550 18.41 -19.97 -31.08
N LEU A 551 18.04 -19.05 -30.19
CA LEU A 551 17.09 -19.29 -29.09
C LEU A 551 15.71 -19.70 -29.58
N ARG A 552 15.20 -19.06 -30.65
CA ARG A 552 13.90 -19.44 -31.25
C ARG A 552 13.95 -20.81 -31.88
N SER A 553 15.00 -21.11 -32.66
CA SER A 553 15.15 -22.41 -33.33
C SER A 553 15.28 -23.54 -32.32
N SER A 554 16.09 -23.34 -31.27
CA SER A 554 16.26 -24.34 -30.21
C SER A 554 15.01 -24.51 -29.37
N LEU A 555 14.27 -23.42 -29.09
CA LEU A 555 12.99 -23.51 -28.38
C LEU A 555 11.99 -24.37 -29.16
N GLY A 556 11.90 -24.14 -30.48
CA GLY A 556 11.07 -24.97 -31.36
C GLY A 556 11.48 -26.44 -31.30
N ALA A 557 12.77 -26.75 -31.37
CA ALA A 557 13.27 -28.12 -31.25
C ALA A 557 12.92 -28.75 -29.88
N THR A 558 13.04 -28.00 -28.78
CA THR A 558 12.69 -28.48 -27.44
C THR A 558 11.19 -28.74 -27.29
N LEU A 559 10.33 -27.92 -27.90
CA LEU A 559 8.88 -28.11 -27.88
C LEU A 559 8.44 -29.41 -28.57
N ALA A 560 9.30 -30.09 -29.35
CA ALA A 560 9.00 -31.43 -29.87
C ALA A 560 8.76 -32.46 -28.75
N SER A 561 9.46 -32.32 -27.62
CA SER A 561 9.29 -33.18 -26.43
C SER A 561 8.55 -32.50 -25.28
N PHE A 562 8.40 -31.18 -25.34
CA PHE A 562 7.73 -30.36 -24.32
C PHE A 562 6.48 -29.65 -24.86
N ALA A 563 5.77 -30.28 -25.81
CA ALA A 563 4.61 -29.68 -26.48
C ALA A 563 3.56 -29.08 -25.52
N PRO A 564 3.25 -29.68 -24.35
CA PRO A 564 2.31 -29.08 -23.40
C PRO A 564 2.68 -27.68 -22.89
N LEU A 565 3.96 -27.27 -22.97
CA LEU A 565 4.37 -25.92 -22.60
C LEU A 565 3.96 -24.85 -23.61
N ALA A 566 3.71 -25.22 -24.87
CA ALA A 566 3.13 -24.30 -25.85
C ALA A 566 1.61 -24.16 -25.73
N GLY A 567 0.96 -25.10 -25.03
CA GLY A 567 -0.48 -25.16 -24.86
C GLY A 567 -1.05 -24.09 -23.95
N LYS A 568 -2.33 -24.27 -23.61
CA LYS A 568 -3.08 -23.36 -22.75
C LYS A 568 -3.74 -24.11 -21.61
N LEU A 569 -3.78 -23.50 -20.43
CA LEU A 569 -4.69 -23.93 -19.37
C LEU A 569 -6.12 -23.59 -19.79
N VAL A 570 -7.02 -24.55 -19.74
CA VAL A 570 -8.44 -24.44 -20.12
C VAL A 570 -9.33 -24.89 -18.96
N TYR A 571 -10.50 -24.26 -18.82
CA TYR A 571 -11.56 -24.75 -17.93
C TYR A 571 -12.49 -25.70 -18.70
N LEU A 572 -12.71 -26.90 -18.16
CA LEU A 572 -13.58 -27.91 -18.74
C LEU A 572 -14.94 -27.87 -18.03
N GLU A 573 -15.86 -27.03 -18.52
CA GLU A 573 -17.19 -26.81 -17.88
C GLU A 573 -17.95 -28.10 -17.58
N GLY A 574 -17.91 -29.09 -18.50
CA GLY A 574 -18.63 -30.34 -18.36
C GLY A 574 -18.20 -31.20 -17.17
N THR A 575 -16.95 -31.06 -16.70
CA THR A 575 -16.43 -31.81 -15.55
C THR A 575 -16.10 -30.93 -14.35
N GLY A 576 -15.90 -29.62 -14.58
CA GLY A 576 -15.39 -28.68 -13.59
C GLY A 576 -13.88 -28.80 -13.36
N ASP A 577 -13.16 -29.51 -14.22
CA ASP A 577 -11.69 -29.65 -14.16
C ASP A 577 -11.00 -28.46 -14.86
N VAL A 578 -9.74 -28.21 -14.52
CA VAL A 578 -8.83 -27.39 -15.33
C VAL A 578 -7.78 -28.31 -15.95
N ALA A 579 -7.44 -28.10 -17.22
CA ALA A 579 -6.54 -28.97 -17.98
C ALA A 579 -5.60 -28.18 -18.89
N ILE A 580 -4.50 -28.81 -19.32
CA ILE A 580 -3.61 -28.28 -20.35
C ILE A 580 -4.12 -28.80 -21.70
N ALA A 581 -4.68 -27.93 -22.52
CA ALA A 581 -5.06 -28.24 -23.89
C ALA A 581 -3.92 -27.90 -24.85
N CYS A 582 -3.63 -28.82 -25.77
CA CYS A 582 -2.58 -28.69 -26.78
C CYS A 582 -3.19 -28.83 -28.16
N SER A 583 -2.75 -27.98 -29.09
CA SER A 583 -3.14 -27.98 -30.50
C SER A 583 -1.91 -27.84 -31.40
N ALA A 584 -2.02 -28.27 -32.66
CA ALA A 584 -0.94 -28.11 -33.64
C ALA A 584 -0.66 -26.64 -34.00
N SER A 585 -1.59 -25.73 -33.70
CA SER A 585 -1.43 -24.28 -33.89
C SER A 585 -0.85 -23.56 -32.68
N ASP A 586 -0.63 -24.27 -31.56
CA ASP A 586 -0.12 -23.67 -30.34
C ASP A 586 1.33 -23.23 -30.49
N ALA A 587 1.67 -22.14 -29.80
CA ALA A 587 2.98 -21.52 -29.92
C ALA A 587 3.33 -20.73 -28.65
N VAL A 588 4.63 -20.71 -28.33
CA VAL A 588 5.17 -19.96 -27.19
C VAL A 588 5.47 -18.53 -27.61
N LYS A 589 4.98 -17.55 -26.83
CA LYS A 589 5.33 -16.13 -27.02
C LYS A 589 6.83 -15.94 -26.74
N PHE A 590 7.53 -15.38 -27.72
CA PHE A 590 8.95 -15.05 -27.66
C PHE A 590 9.14 -13.56 -27.94
N VAL A 591 9.73 -12.85 -26.98
CA VAL A 591 9.98 -11.40 -27.06
C VAL A 591 11.47 -11.16 -27.27
N ALA A 592 11.82 -10.31 -28.24
CA ALA A 592 13.16 -9.76 -28.39
C ALA A 592 13.14 -8.27 -28.05
N ALA A 593 14.00 -7.86 -27.12
CA ALA A 593 14.05 -6.49 -26.60
C ALA A 593 15.50 -6.00 -26.46
N GLU A 594 15.67 -4.70 -26.24
CA GLU A 594 16.93 -4.08 -25.84
C GLU A 594 16.73 -3.17 -24.63
N SER A 595 17.80 -2.96 -23.87
CA SER A 595 17.88 -1.98 -22.81
C SER A 595 19.29 -1.42 -22.71
N ASP A 596 19.37 -0.17 -22.26
CA ASP A 596 20.59 0.51 -21.86
C ASP A 596 21.10 0.10 -20.47
N ALA A 597 20.42 -0.83 -19.78
CA ALA A 597 20.91 -1.35 -18.50
C ALA A 597 22.21 -2.17 -18.66
N ASP A 598 23.18 -1.95 -17.76
CA ASP A 598 24.43 -2.71 -17.70
C ASP A 598 24.24 -4.08 -17.04
N VAL A 599 24.58 -5.16 -17.76
CA VAL A 599 24.51 -6.54 -17.27
C VAL A 599 25.38 -6.75 -16.03
N ARG A 600 26.51 -6.06 -15.90
CA ARG A 600 27.43 -6.21 -14.75
C ARG A 600 26.83 -5.65 -13.49
N ARG A 601 26.13 -4.52 -13.59
CA ARG A 601 25.37 -3.92 -12.49
C ARG A 601 24.21 -4.84 -12.08
N LEU A 602 23.40 -5.28 -13.05
CA LEU A 602 22.24 -6.14 -12.77
C LEU A 602 22.65 -7.53 -12.22
N ALA A 603 23.81 -8.04 -12.61
CA ALA A 603 24.35 -9.29 -12.11
C ALA A 603 25.22 -9.12 -10.83
N GLY A 604 25.32 -7.92 -10.27
CA GLY A 604 26.15 -7.58 -9.11
C GLY A 604 25.49 -7.87 -7.75
N ASP A 605 26.29 -7.84 -6.68
CA ASP A 605 25.88 -8.20 -5.31
C ASP A 605 25.17 -7.07 -4.53
N GLU A 606 24.89 -5.97 -5.22
CA GLU A 606 24.12 -4.83 -4.72
C GLU A 606 22.63 -5.21 -4.51
N LEU A 607 21.86 -4.28 -3.93
CA LEU A 607 20.41 -4.41 -3.86
C LEU A 607 19.83 -4.54 -5.28
N HIS A 608 18.87 -5.44 -5.45
CA HIS A 608 18.27 -5.68 -6.75
C HIS A 608 17.45 -4.47 -7.21
N ASP A 609 17.64 -4.08 -8.47
CA ASP A 609 16.75 -3.15 -9.17
C ASP A 609 15.48 -3.89 -9.64
N LEU A 610 14.51 -4.01 -8.73
CA LEU A 610 13.29 -4.78 -8.97
C LEU A 610 12.46 -4.23 -10.15
N ALA A 611 12.45 -2.92 -10.34
CA ALA A 611 11.72 -2.28 -11.43
C ALA A 611 12.32 -2.67 -12.78
N THR A 612 13.64 -2.72 -12.89
CA THR A 612 14.32 -3.20 -14.10
C THR A 612 14.12 -4.70 -14.29
N PHE A 613 14.29 -5.49 -13.22
CA PHE A 613 14.13 -6.96 -13.22
C PHE A 613 12.76 -7.42 -13.72
N GLN A 614 11.68 -6.74 -13.30
CA GLN A 614 10.31 -7.05 -13.74
C GLN A 614 10.10 -6.88 -15.25
N LYS A 615 10.81 -5.94 -15.88
CA LYS A 615 10.72 -5.68 -17.32
C LYS A 615 11.57 -6.63 -18.18
N LEU A 616 12.44 -7.43 -17.56
CA LEU A 616 13.32 -8.39 -18.25
C LEU A 616 12.68 -9.77 -18.44
N VAL A 617 11.46 -9.97 -17.93
CA VAL A 617 10.67 -11.20 -18.08
C VAL A 617 9.35 -10.90 -18.78
N PRO A 618 8.83 -11.80 -19.62
CA PRO A 618 7.55 -11.60 -20.28
C PRO A 618 6.39 -11.89 -19.32
N GLU A 619 5.27 -11.17 -19.45
CA GLU A 619 4.07 -11.46 -18.65
C GLU A 619 3.20 -12.56 -19.27
N LEU A 620 2.49 -13.29 -18.40
CA LEU A 620 1.38 -14.18 -18.74
C LEU A 620 0.10 -13.60 -18.11
N ASP A 621 -1.00 -13.59 -18.86
CA ASP A 621 -2.30 -13.17 -18.33
C ASP A 621 -2.86 -14.24 -17.39
N MET A 622 -2.94 -13.94 -16.10
CA MET A 622 -3.45 -14.85 -15.08
C MET A 622 -4.94 -14.64 -14.77
N GLY A 623 -5.58 -13.64 -15.38
CA GLY A 623 -6.93 -13.20 -14.99
C GLY A 623 -8.06 -14.10 -15.48
N LYS A 624 -7.83 -14.90 -16.52
CA LYS A 624 -8.88 -15.72 -17.15
C LYS A 624 -8.33 -16.91 -17.94
N LEU A 625 -9.05 -18.02 -17.92
CA LEU A 625 -8.83 -19.16 -18.80
C LEU A 625 -9.63 -19.02 -20.11
N PRO A 626 -9.07 -19.40 -21.27
CA PRO A 626 -7.78 -20.05 -21.41
C PRO A 626 -6.58 -19.10 -21.35
N THR A 627 -5.51 -19.52 -20.67
CA THR A 627 -4.25 -18.75 -20.61
C THR A 627 -3.04 -19.56 -21.06
N SER A 628 -2.02 -18.87 -21.57
CA SER A 628 -0.77 -19.48 -22.04
C SER A 628 0.07 -20.00 -20.88
N VAL A 629 0.78 -21.09 -21.10
CA VAL A 629 1.57 -21.76 -20.05
C VAL A 629 2.98 -21.18 -19.90
N LEU A 630 3.63 -20.83 -21.02
CA LEU A 630 5.03 -20.41 -21.08
C LEU A 630 5.19 -19.15 -21.95
N ALA A 631 6.04 -18.23 -21.52
CA ALA A 631 6.55 -17.14 -22.35
C ALA A 631 8.06 -16.92 -22.09
N VAL A 632 8.76 -16.46 -23.13
CA VAL A 632 10.21 -16.24 -23.10
C VAL A 632 10.56 -14.84 -23.63
N GLN A 633 11.57 -14.21 -23.05
CA GLN A 633 12.12 -12.94 -23.51
C GLN A 633 13.66 -13.02 -23.59
N ALA A 634 14.22 -12.55 -24.69
CA ALA A 634 15.64 -12.27 -24.83
C ALA A 634 15.83 -10.74 -24.89
N THR A 635 16.63 -10.20 -23.99
CA THR A 635 16.89 -8.76 -23.91
C THR A 635 18.38 -8.49 -24.11
N ARG A 636 18.73 -7.65 -25.08
CA ARG A 636 20.08 -7.10 -25.23
C ARG A 636 20.32 -6.07 -24.14
N LEU A 637 21.45 -6.18 -23.45
CA LEU A 637 21.87 -5.26 -22.40
C LEU A 637 23.21 -4.63 -22.78
N GLU A 638 23.60 -3.55 -22.10
CA GLU A 638 24.98 -3.10 -22.16
C GLU A 638 25.90 -4.18 -21.58
N GLY A 639 26.95 -4.55 -22.34
CA GLY A 639 27.92 -5.59 -21.94
C GLY A 639 27.44 -7.04 -22.02
N GLY A 640 26.18 -7.32 -22.41
CA GLY A 640 25.68 -8.70 -22.43
C GLY A 640 24.22 -8.89 -22.83
N LEU A 641 23.59 -9.92 -22.27
CA LEU A 641 22.18 -10.26 -22.53
C LEU A 641 21.48 -10.82 -21.29
N ALA A 642 20.15 -10.69 -21.26
CA ALA A 642 19.28 -11.35 -20.30
C ALA A 642 18.28 -12.28 -21.02
N VAL A 643 18.11 -13.50 -20.50
CA VAL A 643 17.04 -14.43 -20.91
C VAL A 643 16.04 -14.54 -19.78
N GLY A 644 14.84 -13.99 -19.98
CA GLY A 644 13.72 -14.06 -19.06
C GLY A 644 12.75 -15.18 -19.44
N VAL A 645 12.28 -15.94 -18.46
CA VAL A 645 11.34 -17.05 -18.65
C VAL A 645 10.21 -16.95 -17.62
N THR A 646 8.98 -17.08 -18.10
CA THR A 646 7.77 -17.08 -17.28
C THR A 646 6.97 -18.34 -17.53
N VAL A 647 6.67 -19.11 -16.47
CA VAL A 647 5.88 -20.35 -16.53
C VAL A 647 4.75 -20.31 -15.50
N HIS A 648 3.56 -20.75 -15.90
CA HIS A 648 2.42 -20.87 -15.02
C HIS A 648 2.65 -21.97 -13.96
N HIS A 649 2.52 -21.61 -12.67
CA HIS A 649 2.89 -22.51 -11.55
C HIS A 649 1.98 -23.74 -11.44
N GLY A 650 0.71 -23.64 -11.87
CA GLY A 650 -0.19 -24.77 -12.08
C GLY A 650 0.30 -25.84 -13.08
N VAL A 651 1.32 -25.58 -13.90
CA VAL A 651 1.88 -26.54 -14.88
C VAL A 651 3.27 -27.03 -14.53
N ALA A 652 4.06 -26.23 -13.81
CA ALA A 652 5.44 -26.56 -13.48
C ALA A 652 5.79 -26.17 -12.04
N ASP A 653 6.52 -27.05 -11.37
CA ASP A 653 7.32 -26.70 -10.19
C ASP A 653 8.75 -26.33 -10.58
N GLY A 654 9.58 -25.96 -9.60
CA GLY A 654 10.98 -25.60 -9.83
C GLY A 654 11.80 -26.69 -10.53
N LYS A 655 11.55 -27.99 -10.23
CA LYS A 655 12.26 -29.10 -10.88
C LYS A 655 11.89 -29.20 -12.35
N SER A 656 10.60 -29.04 -12.66
CA SER A 656 10.07 -29.02 -14.03
C SER A 656 10.61 -27.82 -14.83
N LEU A 657 10.70 -26.63 -14.22
CA LEU A 657 11.32 -25.45 -14.85
C LEU A 657 12.78 -25.70 -15.25
N TRP A 658 13.61 -26.19 -14.31
CA TRP A 658 15.03 -26.42 -14.61
C TRP A 658 15.25 -27.59 -15.58
N MET A 659 14.37 -28.61 -15.56
CA MET A 659 14.35 -29.69 -16.56
C MET A 659 14.13 -29.16 -17.98
N PHE A 660 13.16 -28.26 -18.14
CA PHE A 660 12.89 -27.60 -19.42
C PHE A 660 14.06 -26.73 -19.88
N LEU A 661 14.63 -25.90 -18.98
CA LEU A 661 15.77 -25.04 -19.30
C LEU A 661 17.01 -25.84 -19.70
N GLU A 662 17.28 -26.97 -19.04
CA GLU A 662 18.38 -27.88 -19.40
C GLU A 662 18.21 -28.45 -20.81
N ALA A 663 17.00 -28.93 -21.13
CA ALA A 663 16.68 -29.44 -22.47
C ALA A 663 16.78 -28.35 -23.54
N TRP A 664 16.34 -27.13 -23.23
CA TRP A 664 16.39 -26.00 -24.16
C TRP A 664 17.81 -25.51 -24.42
N ALA A 665 18.63 -25.39 -23.38
CA ALA A 665 20.04 -25.04 -23.51
C ALA A 665 20.82 -26.10 -24.30
N ALA A 666 20.58 -27.39 -24.05
CA ALA A 666 21.20 -28.48 -24.82
C ALA A 666 20.83 -28.42 -26.32
N ALA A 667 19.55 -28.20 -26.63
CA ALA A 667 19.09 -28.01 -28.01
C ALA A 667 19.74 -26.79 -28.67
N CYS A 668 19.98 -25.71 -27.93
CA CYS A 668 20.66 -24.51 -28.42
C CYS A 668 22.14 -24.75 -28.75
N ARG A 669 22.80 -25.67 -28.02
CA ARG A 669 24.16 -26.12 -28.31
C ARG A 669 24.24 -27.15 -29.44
N GLY A 670 23.11 -27.62 -29.96
CA GLY A 670 23.05 -28.70 -30.95
C GLY A 670 23.38 -30.07 -30.36
N GLU A 671 23.28 -30.23 -29.05
CA GLU A 671 23.50 -31.50 -28.36
C GLU A 671 22.22 -32.36 -28.35
N ALA A 672 22.40 -33.68 -28.32
CA ALA A 672 21.28 -34.58 -28.04
C ALA A 672 20.80 -34.35 -26.60
N THR A 673 19.49 -34.28 -26.39
CA THR A 673 18.89 -33.94 -25.09
C THR A 673 19.38 -34.91 -23.99
N PRO A 674 20.14 -34.45 -22.98
CA PRO A 674 20.72 -35.33 -21.96
C PRO A 674 19.73 -35.76 -20.86
N VAL A 675 18.47 -35.35 -20.96
CA VAL A 675 17.47 -35.42 -19.89
C VAL A 675 16.59 -36.66 -20.02
N ALA A 676 16.13 -37.21 -18.88
CA ALA A 676 15.03 -38.18 -18.86
C ALA A 676 13.82 -37.62 -19.63
N THR A 677 13.25 -38.39 -20.56
CA THR A 677 12.11 -37.94 -21.37
C THR A 677 11.01 -37.34 -20.47
N PRO A 678 10.57 -36.09 -20.72
CA PRO A 678 9.55 -35.47 -19.89
C PRO A 678 8.26 -36.28 -19.98
N CYS A 679 7.69 -36.59 -18.82
CA CYS A 679 6.47 -37.36 -18.67
C CYS A 679 5.38 -36.43 -18.16
N PHE A 680 4.33 -36.23 -18.96
CA PHE A 680 3.17 -35.43 -18.60
C PHE A 680 1.99 -36.28 -18.10
N ASP A 681 2.16 -37.59 -17.95
CA ASP A 681 1.11 -38.49 -17.48
C ASP A 681 0.81 -38.26 -15.99
N ARG A 682 -0.34 -37.64 -15.73
CA ARG A 682 -0.82 -37.34 -14.37
C ARG A 682 -1.34 -38.56 -13.62
N SER A 683 -1.60 -39.67 -14.30
CA SER A 683 -1.99 -40.94 -13.67
C SER A 683 -0.86 -41.55 -12.83
N ALA A 684 0.38 -41.07 -13.01
CA ALA A 684 1.53 -41.42 -12.18
C ALA A 684 1.33 -41.02 -10.70
N ILE A 685 0.57 -39.95 -10.42
CA ILE A 685 0.22 -39.56 -9.05
C ILE A 685 -1.07 -40.27 -8.64
N LYS A 686 -0.93 -41.34 -7.84
CA LYS A 686 -2.07 -42.12 -7.34
C LYS A 686 -2.60 -41.53 -6.03
N LEU A 687 -3.50 -40.56 -6.12
CA LEU A 687 -4.25 -40.04 -4.97
C LEU A 687 -5.69 -40.56 -4.98
N HIS A 688 -6.14 -41.16 -3.87
CA HIS A 688 -7.54 -41.58 -3.73
C HIS A 688 -8.47 -40.38 -3.89
N LEU A 689 -9.47 -40.50 -4.77
CA LEU A 689 -10.38 -39.40 -5.16
C LEU A 689 -9.65 -38.15 -5.71
N GLY A 690 -8.43 -38.31 -6.24
CA GLY A 690 -7.56 -37.19 -6.61
C GLY A 690 -8.20 -36.17 -7.57
N GLU A 691 -9.00 -36.61 -8.54
CA GLU A 691 -9.72 -35.69 -9.43
C GLU A 691 -10.83 -34.91 -8.71
N GLU A 692 -11.58 -35.55 -7.81
CA GLU A 692 -12.61 -34.88 -7.01
C GLU A 692 -11.99 -33.88 -6.05
N ILE A 693 -10.86 -34.23 -5.46
CA ILE A 693 -10.05 -33.33 -4.63
C ILE A 693 -9.59 -32.14 -5.46
N ALA A 694 -9.06 -32.35 -6.68
CA ALA A 694 -8.65 -31.27 -7.57
C ALA A 694 -9.81 -30.30 -7.85
N ARG A 695 -11.00 -30.83 -8.19
CA ARG A 695 -12.21 -30.00 -8.37
C ARG A 695 -12.62 -29.26 -7.12
N THR A 696 -12.49 -29.89 -5.95
CA THR A 696 -12.81 -29.26 -4.66
C THR A 696 -11.86 -28.11 -4.36
N VAL A 697 -10.57 -28.30 -4.60
CA VAL A 697 -9.53 -27.25 -4.49
C VAL A 697 -9.85 -26.09 -5.45
N LEU A 698 -10.18 -26.38 -6.71
CA LEU A 698 -10.58 -25.36 -7.68
C LEU A 698 -11.83 -24.60 -7.24
N ARG A 699 -12.88 -25.28 -6.77
CA ARG A 699 -14.09 -24.61 -6.25
C ARG A 699 -13.80 -23.75 -5.03
N LYS A 700 -12.87 -24.16 -4.16
CA LYS A 700 -12.50 -23.43 -2.95
C LYS A 700 -11.67 -22.19 -3.27
N TYR A 701 -10.66 -22.32 -4.14
CA TYR A 701 -9.61 -21.31 -4.32
C TYR A 701 -9.66 -20.57 -5.66
N ALA A 702 -10.42 -21.08 -6.63
CA ALA A 702 -10.76 -20.41 -7.89
C ALA A 702 -12.28 -20.53 -8.17
N PRO A 703 -13.15 -20.05 -7.26
CA PRO A 703 -14.60 -20.27 -7.35
C PRO A 703 -15.27 -19.64 -8.57
N LYS A 704 -14.61 -18.67 -9.22
CA LYS A 704 -15.13 -17.88 -10.35
C LYS A 704 -14.62 -18.38 -11.71
N LEU A 705 -14.11 -19.62 -11.80
CA LEU A 705 -13.65 -20.19 -13.06
C LEU A 705 -14.70 -20.01 -14.19
N PRO A 706 -14.27 -19.60 -15.40
CA PRO A 706 -12.88 -19.51 -15.87
C PRO A 706 -12.14 -18.21 -15.47
N GLN A 707 -12.75 -17.28 -14.73
CA GLN A 707 -12.00 -16.15 -14.15
C GLN A 707 -11.15 -16.63 -12.98
N VAL A 708 -9.89 -16.22 -12.96
CA VAL A 708 -8.93 -16.56 -11.90
C VAL A 708 -8.43 -15.26 -11.31
N ALA A 709 -8.51 -15.13 -9.99
CA ALA A 709 -7.91 -14.02 -9.26
C ALA A 709 -6.63 -14.51 -8.60
N GLU A 710 -5.53 -13.77 -8.76
CA GLU A 710 -4.33 -13.98 -7.94
C GLU A 710 -4.71 -13.75 -6.46
N LEU A 711 -4.14 -14.54 -5.56
CA LEU A 711 -4.39 -14.39 -4.12
C LEU A 711 -3.84 -13.04 -3.62
N GLU A 712 -4.72 -12.21 -3.06
CA GLU A 712 -4.46 -10.81 -2.65
C GLU A 712 -3.22 -10.65 -1.77
N ILE A 713 -2.99 -11.60 -0.83
CA ILE A 713 -1.84 -11.59 0.11
C ILE A 713 -0.48 -11.49 -0.59
N PHE A 714 -0.36 -11.99 -1.82
CA PHE A 714 0.88 -11.98 -2.60
C PHE A 714 1.01 -10.76 -3.53
N VAL A 715 -0.09 -10.08 -3.85
CA VAL A 715 -0.11 -8.99 -4.85
C VAL A 715 0.25 -7.64 -4.22
N GLU A 716 -0.32 -7.31 -3.05
CA GLU A 716 -0.21 -5.98 -2.45
C GLU A 716 1.19 -5.66 -1.91
N GLN A 717 1.90 -6.67 -1.39
CA GLN A 717 3.18 -6.44 -0.71
C GLN A 717 4.39 -6.50 -1.64
N ARG A 718 4.26 -7.08 -2.85
CA ARG A 718 5.40 -7.38 -3.75
C ARG A 718 6.23 -6.16 -4.16
N ASN A 719 5.57 -5.01 -4.32
CA ASN A 719 6.22 -3.77 -4.75
C ASN A 719 6.96 -3.06 -3.60
N ARG A 720 6.80 -3.54 -2.36
CA ARG A 720 7.38 -2.95 -1.14
C ARG A 720 8.62 -3.67 -0.65
N PHE A 721 8.94 -4.83 -1.22
CA PHE A 721 10.09 -5.62 -0.80
C PHE A 721 11.40 -5.03 -1.31
N THR A 722 12.45 -5.12 -0.50
CA THR A 722 13.84 -5.05 -0.96
C THR A 722 14.37 -6.46 -1.16
N ARG A 723 15.27 -6.63 -2.13
CA ARG A 723 15.90 -7.93 -2.38
C ARG A 723 17.40 -7.82 -2.54
N ARG A 724 18.09 -8.85 -2.07
CA ARG A 724 19.50 -9.04 -2.33
C ARG A 724 19.88 -10.50 -2.20
N THR A 725 20.99 -10.84 -2.83
CA THR A 725 21.47 -12.20 -2.95
C THR A 725 22.85 -12.34 -2.33
N PHE A 726 23.05 -13.43 -1.61
CA PHE A 726 24.29 -13.82 -0.98
C PHE A 726 24.82 -15.09 -1.64
N THR A 727 26.14 -15.24 -1.69
CA THR A 727 26.77 -16.52 -2.04
C THR A 727 27.45 -17.07 -0.79
N VAL A 728 27.01 -18.25 -0.34
CA VAL A 728 27.60 -18.96 0.79
C VAL A 728 28.52 -20.04 0.25
N ASP A 729 29.83 -19.87 0.44
CA ASP A 729 30.84 -20.75 -0.14
C ASP A 729 30.89 -22.14 0.53
N ALA A 730 31.54 -23.09 -0.15
CA ALA A 730 31.63 -24.47 0.33
C ALA A 730 32.32 -24.58 1.71
N GLN A 731 33.33 -23.74 1.98
CA GLN A 731 34.06 -23.76 3.25
C GLN A 731 33.19 -23.19 4.39
N GLN A 732 32.44 -22.13 4.11
CA GLN A 732 31.45 -21.55 5.02
C GLN A 732 30.35 -22.57 5.35
N ILE A 733 29.82 -23.28 4.34
CA ILE A 733 28.82 -24.34 4.54
C ILE A 733 29.35 -25.44 5.46
N GLU A 734 30.58 -25.94 5.22
CA GLU A 734 31.16 -26.98 6.07
C GLU A 734 31.43 -26.50 7.50
N ARG A 735 31.89 -25.25 7.68
CA ARG A 735 32.02 -24.64 9.02
C ARG A 735 30.68 -24.50 9.72
N LEU A 736 29.62 -24.11 8.99
CA LEU A 736 28.27 -24.01 9.54
C LEU A 736 27.74 -25.37 9.99
N LYS A 737 27.91 -26.42 9.17
CA LYS A 737 27.52 -27.79 9.54
C LYS A 737 28.23 -28.29 10.80
N GLN A 738 29.55 -28.07 10.87
CA GLN A 738 30.34 -28.46 12.05
C GLN A 738 29.92 -27.67 13.29
N ARG A 739 29.65 -26.37 13.15
CA ARG A 739 29.16 -25.53 14.25
C ARG A 739 27.82 -26.03 14.78
N ILE A 740 26.85 -26.27 13.89
CA ILE A 740 25.53 -26.80 14.26
C ILE A 740 25.65 -28.13 15.03
N ALA A 741 26.50 -29.05 14.56
CA ALA A 741 26.71 -30.33 15.23
C ALA A 741 27.31 -30.16 16.64
N ARG A 742 28.37 -29.34 16.77
CA ARG A 742 29.01 -29.08 18.07
C ARG A 742 28.08 -28.37 19.05
N ASP A 743 27.30 -27.39 18.57
CA ASP A 743 26.36 -26.64 19.40
C ASP A 743 25.27 -27.56 19.97
N GLY A 744 24.81 -28.56 19.19
CA GLY A 744 23.88 -29.59 19.67
C GLY A 744 24.51 -30.54 20.70
N GLU A 745 25.73 -31.03 20.45
CA GLU A 745 26.47 -31.90 21.39
C GLU A 745 26.74 -31.22 22.74
N ALA A 746 27.23 -29.98 22.71
CA ALA A 746 27.55 -29.21 23.92
C ALA A 746 26.33 -28.96 24.83
N ARG A 747 25.11 -29.05 24.28
CA ARG A 747 23.85 -28.82 25.00
C ARG A 747 23.15 -30.11 25.44
N GLY A 748 23.76 -31.27 25.20
CA GLY A 748 23.13 -32.56 25.49
C GLY A 748 21.94 -32.88 24.57
N ALA A 749 21.81 -32.17 23.45
CA ALA A 749 20.76 -32.36 22.45
C ALA A 749 21.39 -32.58 21.05
N PRO A 750 22.15 -33.67 20.84
CA PRO A 750 22.80 -33.93 19.57
C PRO A 750 21.76 -34.11 18.45
N LEU A 751 22.06 -33.57 17.27
CA LEU A 751 21.19 -33.73 16.10
C LEU A 751 21.08 -35.22 15.72
N ARG A 752 19.89 -35.64 15.27
CA ARG A 752 19.64 -37.03 14.83
C ARG A 752 20.55 -37.45 13.68
N ARG A 753 20.91 -36.51 12.80
CA ARG A 753 21.80 -36.72 11.64
C ARG A 753 22.68 -35.50 11.42
N PRO A 754 23.87 -35.63 10.80
CA PRO A 754 24.65 -34.49 10.35
C PRO A 754 23.80 -33.54 9.47
N PRO A 755 23.88 -32.22 9.68
CA PRO A 755 23.07 -31.26 8.92
C PRO A 755 23.44 -31.29 7.42
N SER A 756 22.43 -31.37 6.55
CA SER A 756 22.63 -31.20 5.12
C SER A 756 22.93 -29.73 4.78
N THR A 757 23.41 -29.45 3.56
CA THR A 757 23.60 -28.07 3.11
C THR A 757 22.31 -27.26 3.19
N PHE A 758 21.17 -27.86 2.82
CA PHE A 758 19.85 -27.22 2.95
C PHE A 758 19.55 -26.87 4.41
N VAL A 759 19.68 -27.83 5.33
CA VAL A 759 19.43 -27.62 6.77
C VAL A 759 20.34 -26.52 7.33
N ALA A 760 21.63 -26.54 7.00
CA ALA A 760 22.58 -25.56 7.51
C ALA A 760 22.28 -24.13 7.04
N VAL A 761 22.01 -23.95 5.74
CA VAL A 761 21.72 -22.63 5.16
C VAL A 761 20.36 -22.12 5.61
N VAL A 762 19.32 -22.97 5.60
CA VAL A 762 17.96 -22.58 6.00
C VAL A 762 17.88 -22.31 7.50
N ALA A 763 18.52 -23.12 8.36
CA ALA A 763 18.59 -22.84 9.80
C ALA A 763 19.24 -21.47 10.05
N THR A 764 20.33 -21.17 9.34
CA THR A 764 21.00 -19.87 9.44
C THR A 764 20.06 -18.75 9.02
N ALA A 765 19.46 -18.86 7.83
CA ALA A 765 18.53 -17.85 7.32
C ALA A 765 17.32 -17.66 8.26
N TRP A 766 16.77 -18.74 8.81
CA TRP A 766 15.64 -18.69 9.74
C TRP A 766 16.00 -18.00 11.05
N THR A 767 17.16 -18.32 11.63
CA THR A 767 17.63 -17.62 12.83
C THR A 767 17.90 -16.13 12.57
N CYS A 768 18.43 -15.78 11.39
CA CYS A 768 18.61 -14.38 10.99
C CYS A 768 17.26 -13.68 10.82
N PHE A 769 16.32 -14.29 10.10
CA PHE A 769 14.98 -13.76 9.89
C PHE A 769 14.25 -13.56 11.22
N ALA A 770 14.26 -14.56 12.10
CA ALA A 770 13.60 -14.44 13.39
C ALA A 770 14.20 -13.31 14.23
N ARG A 771 15.52 -13.17 14.28
CA ARG A 771 16.17 -12.03 14.95
C ARG A 771 15.88 -10.68 14.29
N CYS A 772 15.51 -10.69 13.02
CA CYS A 772 15.05 -9.51 12.30
C CYS A 772 13.57 -9.19 12.53
N LYS A 773 12.77 -10.12 13.09
CA LYS A 773 11.32 -9.95 13.23
C LYS A 773 10.83 -10.04 14.67
N THR A 774 11.67 -10.52 15.57
CA THR A 774 11.35 -10.70 16.98
C THR A 774 12.51 -10.32 17.86
N THR A 775 12.22 -9.91 19.10
CA THR A 775 13.22 -9.69 20.15
C THR A 775 13.31 -10.92 21.06
N ALA A 776 14.37 -11.02 21.87
CA ALA A 776 14.52 -12.10 22.85
C ALA A 776 13.46 -12.05 23.97
N ALA A 777 12.81 -10.89 24.15
CA ALA A 777 11.73 -10.67 25.11
C ALA A 777 10.34 -11.03 24.54
N ASP A 778 10.21 -11.25 23.23
CA ASP A 778 8.92 -11.60 22.65
C ASP A 778 8.51 -13.03 23.04
N ASP A 779 7.28 -13.18 23.49
CA ASP A 779 6.66 -14.48 23.71
C ASP A 779 6.05 -15.06 22.42
N GLY A 780 5.93 -16.39 22.37
CA GLY A 780 5.29 -17.14 21.28
C GLY A 780 6.28 -17.90 20.39
N GLU A 781 5.84 -18.18 19.17
CA GLU A 781 6.58 -19.02 18.20
C GLU A 781 6.95 -18.25 16.93
N VAL A 782 8.04 -18.68 16.30
CA VAL A 782 8.42 -18.33 14.93
C VAL A 782 8.25 -19.56 14.04
N PHE A 783 7.92 -19.32 12.78
CA PHE A 783 7.55 -20.37 11.84
C PHE A 783 8.49 -20.37 10.63
N LEU A 784 8.78 -21.56 10.12
CA LEU A 784 9.51 -21.78 8.88
C LEU A 784 8.70 -22.69 7.98
N VAL A 785 8.31 -22.17 6.82
CA VAL A 785 7.59 -22.89 5.78
C VAL A 785 8.58 -23.30 4.68
N PHE A 786 8.66 -24.60 4.37
CA PHE A 786 9.45 -25.07 3.24
C PHE A 786 8.71 -26.14 2.45
N ILE A 787 9.06 -26.27 1.17
CA ILE A 787 8.39 -27.14 0.22
C ILE A 787 9.29 -28.33 -0.10
N ALA A 788 8.75 -29.55 -0.06
CA ALA A 788 9.46 -30.78 -0.33
C ALA A 788 8.98 -31.44 -1.63
N ASP A 789 9.92 -31.85 -2.49
CA ASP A 789 9.67 -32.73 -3.64
C ASP A 789 9.40 -34.15 -3.14
N VAL A 790 8.21 -34.68 -3.45
CA VAL A 790 7.78 -36.00 -2.98
C VAL A 790 7.81 -37.07 -4.06
N ARG A 791 8.29 -36.78 -5.28
CA ARG A 791 8.32 -37.76 -6.39
C ARG A 791 8.92 -39.11 -5.99
N GLU A 792 10.09 -39.09 -5.34
CA GLU A 792 10.79 -40.31 -4.91
C GLU A 792 10.20 -40.95 -3.63
N ARG A 793 9.24 -40.28 -2.99
CA ARG A 793 8.66 -40.67 -1.69
C ARG A 793 7.22 -41.15 -1.76
N LEU A 794 6.54 -40.92 -2.89
CA LEU A 794 5.24 -41.53 -3.14
C LEU A 794 5.39 -43.05 -3.31
N ASP A 795 4.30 -43.78 -3.07
CA ASP A 795 4.23 -45.23 -3.28
C ASP A 795 3.12 -45.55 -4.32
N PRO A 796 3.48 -45.97 -5.54
CA PRO A 796 4.84 -46.12 -6.06
C PRO A 796 5.53 -44.76 -6.32
N PRO A 797 6.88 -44.71 -6.35
CA PRO A 797 7.60 -43.49 -6.68
C PRO A 797 7.28 -43.00 -8.10
N VAL A 798 7.16 -41.69 -8.24
CA VAL A 798 6.97 -41.02 -9.54
C VAL A 798 8.34 -40.86 -10.21
N GLY A 799 8.42 -41.21 -11.50
CA GLY A 799 9.67 -41.17 -12.25
C GLY A 799 10.32 -39.78 -12.29
N ALA A 800 11.66 -39.75 -12.38
CA ALA A 800 12.43 -38.50 -12.39
C ALA A 800 12.08 -37.55 -13.57
N GLY A 801 11.52 -38.09 -14.66
CA GLY A 801 11.04 -37.32 -15.81
C GLY A 801 9.65 -36.70 -15.64
N TYR A 802 8.94 -36.92 -14.52
CA TYR A 802 7.61 -36.34 -14.31
C TYR A 802 7.64 -34.81 -14.30
N PHE A 803 6.90 -34.23 -15.24
CA PHE A 803 6.77 -32.79 -15.47
C PHE A 803 5.43 -32.29 -14.95
N GLY A 804 5.45 -31.50 -13.90
CA GLY A 804 4.27 -31.06 -13.15
C GLY A 804 4.61 -30.75 -11.70
N SER A 805 3.64 -30.30 -10.91
CA SER A 805 3.86 -30.09 -9.47
C SER A 805 3.65 -31.40 -8.70
N CYS A 806 4.64 -31.80 -7.89
CA CYS A 806 4.57 -32.96 -7.01
C CYS A 806 5.22 -32.61 -5.66
N LEU A 807 4.53 -31.74 -4.91
CA LEU A 807 5.07 -31.01 -3.77
C LEU A 807 4.19 -31.20 -2.53
N THR A 808 4.81 -31.26 -1.35
CA THR A 808 4.14 -31.10 -0.05
C THR A 808 4.80 -29.96 0.73
N VAL A 809 4.04 -29.30 1.60
CA VAL A 809 4.57 -28.25 2.46
C VAL A 809 4.82 -28.76 3.87
N ARG A 810 5.86 -28.21 4.52
CA ARG A 810 6.20 -28.44 5.92
C ARG A 810 6.35 -27.12 6.66
N VAL A 811 6.02 -27.18 7.95
CA VAL A 811 6.07 -26.03 8.85
C VAL A 811 6.83 -26.45 10.09
N ALA A 812 8.07 -25.96 10.21
CA ALA A 812 8.81 -26.03 11.45
C ALA A 812 8.39 -24.85 12.33
N ARG A 813 8.33 -25.06 13.64
CA ARG A 813 8.07 -24.01 14.63
C ARG A 813 9.05 -24.10 15.77
N LEU A 814 9.42 -22.95 16.32
CA LEU A 814 10.24 -22.85 17.52
C LEU A 814 9.76 -21.70 18.39
N PRO A 815 9.82 -21.85 19.72
CA PRO A 815 9.68 -20.72 20.64
C PRO A 815 10.71 -19.63 20.33
N VAL A 816 10.30 -18.36 20.44
CA VAL A 816 11.19 -17.21 20.21
C VAL A 816 12.42 -17.28 21.12
N ARG A 817 12.24 -17.63 22.39
CA ARG A 817 13.35 -17.82 23.35
C ARG A 817 14.42 -18.81 22.86
N ASP A 818 14.03 -19.85 22.13
CA ASP A 818 14.95 -20.89 21.67
C ASP A 818 15.75 -20.42 20.45
N ILE A 819 15.17 -19.53 19.62
CA ILE A 819 15.83 -18.98 18.43
C ILE A 819 16.70 -17.75 18.73
N HIS A 820 16.49 -17.11 19.89
CA HIS A 820 17.37 -16.06 20.42
C HIS A 820 18.47 -16.61 21.34
N GLY A 821 18.24 -17.76 21.97
CA GLY A 821 19.23 -18.39 22.85
C GLY A 821 20.51 -18.83 22.13
N ASP A 822 21.54 -19.11 22.93
CA ASP A 822 22.88 -19.50 22.47
C ASP A 822 22.92 -20.79 21.59
N GLY A 823 21.80 -21.52 21.48
CA GLY A 823 21.65 -22.79 20.76
C GLY A 823 20.76 -22.72 19.53
N ALA A 824 20.36 -21.51 19.14
CA ALA A 824 19.39 -21.25 18.09
C ALA A 824 19.65 -22.02 16.80
N LEU A 825 20.91 -22.07 16.34
CA LEU A 825 21.27 -22.75 15.09
C LEU A 825 21.05 -24.26 15.17
N ALA A 826 21.37 -24.89 16.30
CA ALA A 826 21.16 -26.32 16.52
C ALA A 826 19.67 -26.65 16.68
N ALA A 827 18.94 -25.83 17.44
CA ALA A 827 17.49 -25.97 17.60
C ALA A 827 16.74 -25.83 16.26
N ALA A 828 17.05 -24.79 15.49
CA ALA A 828 16.50 -24.57 14.15
C ALA A 828 16.81 -25.74 13.21
N ALA A 829 18.06 -26.21 13.20
CA ALA A 829 18.45 -27.36 12.39
C ALA A 829 17.73 -28.65 12.81
N SER A 830 17.53 -28.88 14.11
CA SER A 830 16.79 -30.04 14.62
C SER A 830 15.32 -29.99 14.19
N ALA A 831 14.65 -28.85 14.39
CA ALA A 831 13.25 -28.66 14.00
C ALA A 831 13.05 -28.88 12.49
N ILE A 832 13.96 -28.39 11.65
CA ILE A 832 13.94 -28.64 10.21
C ILE A 832 14.13 -30.13 9.89
N GLN A 833 15.07 -30.82 10.55
CA GLN A 833 15.31 -32.24 10.34
C GLN A 833 14.11 -33.11 10.75
N GLU A 834 13.42 -32.73 11.82
CA GLU A 834 12.20 -33.40 12.27
C GLU A 834 11.08 -33.29 11.23
N GLU A 835 10.85 -32.10 10.69
CA GLU A 835 9.87 -31.92 9.61
C GLU A 835 10.27 -32.66 8.32
N ILE A 836 11.56 -32.71 7.97
CA ILE A 836 12.06 -33.51 6.83
C ILE A 836 11.84 -35.02 7.07
N ALA A 837 11.98 -35.48 8.30
CA ALA A 837 11.72 -36.88 8.67
C ALA A 837 10.24 -37.23 8.51
N LYS A 838 9.33 -36.34 8.92
CA LYS A 838 7.88 -36.51 8.73
C LYS A 838 7.46 -36.63 7.27
N VAL A 839 8.18 -35.98 6.33
CA VAL A 839 7.96 -36.18 4.88
C VAL A 839 8.21 -37.64 4.45
N ALA A 840 9.11 -38.36 5.13
CA ALA A 840 9.36 -39.77 4.81
C ALA A 840 8.26 -40.69 5.35
N GLU A 841 7.63 -40.31 6.46
CA GLU A 841 6.58 -41.09 7.11
C GLU A 841 5.23 -40.91 6.40
N ASP A 842 4.86 -39.67 6.10
CA ASP A 842 3.66 -39.34 5.35
C ASP A 842 3.96 -38.21 4.35
N PRO A 843 4.30 -38.53 3.09
CA PRO A 843 4.61 -37.52 2.07
C PRO A 843 3.40 -36.66 1.69
N LEU A 844 2.18 -37.01 2.09
CA LEU A 844 0.95 -36.30 1.75
C LEU A 844 0.42 -35.44 2.90
N ALA A 845 0.86 -35.61 4.15
CA ALA A 845 0.36 -34.89 5.34
C ALA A 845 0.34 -33.33 5.28
N GLY A 846 0.88 -32.70 4.24
CA GLY A 846 0.84 -31.25 4.04
C GLY A 846 0.61 -30.83 2.57
N TRP A 847 -0.10 -31.66 1.79
CA TRP A 847 -0.35 -31.37 0.37
C TRP A 847 -1.32 -30.17 0.18
N ASP A 848 -2.27 -29.96 1.10
CA ASP A 848 -3.20 -28.81 1.08
C ASP A 848 -2.55 -27.55 1.70
N PHE A 849 -1.62 -26.96 0.94
CA PHE A 849 -0.85 -25.79 1.36
C PHE A 849 -1.72 -24.59 1.72
N LEU A 850 -2.81 -24.35 1.00
CA LEU A 850 -3.63 -23.16 1.22
C LEU A 850 -4.40 -23.24 2.54
N ARG A 851 -4.89 -24.42 2.93
CA ARG A 851 -5.45 -24.63 4.27
C ARG A 851 -4.40 -24.44 5.37
N LEU A 852 -3.17 -24.84 5.12
CA LEU A 852 -2.07 -24.59 6.07
C LEU A 852 -1.75 -23.10 6.16
N MET A 853 -1.73 -22.39 5.04
CA MET A 853 -1.57 -20.93 5.02
C MET A 853 -2.72 -20.23 5.75
N GLU A 854 -3.98 -20.65 5.61
CA GLU A 854 -5.12 -20.09 6.38
C GLU A 854 -4.82 -20.09 7.91
N THR A 855 -4.10 -21.10 8.41
CA THR A 855 -3.70 -21.15 9.83
C THR A 855 -2.49 -20.29 10.19
N LEU A 856 -1.63 -19.96 9.20
CA LEU A 856 -0.42 -19.17 9.38
C LEU A 856 -0.61 -17.69 9.03
N VAL A 857 -1.67 -17.33 8.30
CA VAL A 857 -2.05 -15.94 7.95
C VAL A 857 -2.03 -15.01 9.18
N PRO A 858 -2.56 -15.41 10.36
CA PRO A 858 -2.53 -14.54 11.55
C PRO A 858 -1.12 -14.26 12.11
N VAL A 859 -0.10 -15.00 11.66
CA VAL A 859 1.28 -14.94 12.17
C VAL A 859 2.31 -14.77 11.04
N THR A 860 1.89 -14.25 9.88
CA THR A 860 2.74 -14.10 8.69
C THR A 860 4.00 -13.27 8.93
N GLU A 861 3.94 -12.30 9.84
CA GLU A 861 5.08 -11.46 10.22
C GLU A 861 6.21 -12.24 10.92
N ARG A 862 5.88 -13.39 11.51
CA ARG A 862 6.83 -14.30 12.19
C ARG A 862 7.12 -15.58 11.38
N ALA A 863 6.67 -15.64 10.12
CA ALA A 863 6.84 -16.79 9.24
C ALA A 863 7.87 -16.52 8.14
N MET A 864 8.94 -17.30 8.09
CA MET A 864 9.87 -17.33 6.95
C MET A 864 9.43 -18.40 5.96
N ASN A 865 9.47 -18.15 4.65
CA ASN A 865 9.26 -19.21 3.67
C ASN A 865 10.49 -19.45 2.77
N VAL A 866 10.71 -20.70 2.38
CA VAL A 866 11.82 -21.10 1.53
C VAL A 866 11.29 -21.61 0.19
N SER A 867 11.91 -21.12 -0.86
CA SER A 867 11.72 -21.54 -2.25
C SER A 867 13.06 -21.98 -2.85
N GLY A 868 13.02 -22.83 -3.87
CA GLY A 868 14.25 -23.32 -4.49
C GLY A 868 14.95 -24.43 -3.71
N SER A 869 16.12 -24.84 -4.21
CA SER A 869 16.93 -25.91 -3.64
C SER A 869 18.40 -25.77 -4.03
N PRO A 870 19.35 -26.06 -3.12
CA PRO A 870 20.77 -26.24 -3.46
C PRO A 870 21.04 -27.35 -4.50
N ALA A 871 20.05 -28.20 -4.77
CA ALA A 871 20.12 -29.20 -5.84
C ALA A 871 19.87 -28.61 -7.23
N PHE A 872 19.22 -27.45 -7.35
CA PHE A 872 19.01 -26.78 -8.63
C PHE A 872 20.32 -26.17 -9.11
N ARG A 873 20.68 -26.43 -10.37
CA ARG A 873 21.99 -26.10 -10.96
C ARG A 873 21.86 -25.08 -12.10
N PRO A 874 21.29 -23.90 -11.86
CA PRO A 874 20.94 -22.95 -12.93
C PRO A 874 22.14 -22.55 -13.80
N TYR A 875 23.32 -22.46 -13.19
CA TYR A 875 24.57 -22.12 -13.86
C TYR A 875 25.11 -23.24 -14.75
N ASP A 876 24.81 -24.49 -14.44
CA ASP A 876 25.24 -25.64 -15.25
C ASP A 876 24.25 -25.89 -16.38
N VAL A 877 22.95 -25.76 -16.10
CA VAL A 877 21.89 -26.03 -17.10
C VAL A 877 21.66 -24.86 -18.04
N GLY A 878 21.92 -23.62 -17.61
CA GLY A 878 21.63 -22.41 -18.36
C GLY A 878 22.69 -22.03 -19.41
N ASP A 879 23.59 -22.90 -19.82
CA ASP A 879 24.57 -22.56 -20.87
C ASP A 879 23.98 -22.77 -22.27
N PHE A 880 23.52 -21.71 -22.94
CA PHE A 880 22.95 -21.84 -24.29
C PHE A 880 23.99 -21.96 -25.42
N GLY A 881 25.27 -22.13 -25.08
CA GLY A 881 26.40 -22.19 -26.02
C GLY A 881 27.28 -20.93 -26.01
N TRP A 882 26.95 -19.96 -25.17
CA TRP A 882 27.73 -18.72 -24.98
C TRP A 882 28.43 -18.68 -23.62
N GLY A 883 28.44 -19.81 -22.91
CA GLY A 883 28.97 -19.94 -21.57
C GLY A 883 27.88 -19.87 -20.50
N LYS A 884 28.26 -20.26 -19.28
CA LYS A 884 27.39 -20.22 -18.10
C LYS A 884 26.92 -18.79 -17.80
N PRO A 885 25.67 -18.61 -17.33
CA PRO A 885 25.19 -17.30 -16.91
C PRO A 885 26.12 -16.71 -15.85
N ARG A 886 26.25 -15.38 -15.88
CA ARG A 886 26.92 -14.61 -14.83
C ARG A 886 26.11 -14.69 -13.55
N ARG A 887 24.79 -14.58 -13.64
CA ARG A 887 23.85 -14.66 -12.53
C ARG A 887 22.48 -15.15 -12.96
N THR A 888 21.74 -15.74 -12.04
CA THR A 888 20.29 -15.99 -12.19
C THR A 888 19.53 -15.41 -11.01
N GLU A 889 18.32 -14.91 -11.24
CA GLU A 889 17.45 -14.40 -10.19
C GLU A 889 15.98 -14.82 -10.39
N PRO A 890 15.26 -15.22 -9.33
CA PRO A 890 13.80 -15.28 -9.35
C PRO A 890 13.22 -13.86 -9.30
N ILE A 891 12.29 -13.56 -10.22
CA ILE A 891 11.70 -12.22 -10.33
C ILE A 891 10.46 -12.06 -9.47
N ARG A 892 9.71 -13.14 -9.19
CA ARG A 892 8.56 -13.10 -8.27
C ARG A 892 8.91 -13.75 -6.94
N MET A 893 9.34 -12.93 -5.99
CA MET A 893 9.34 -13.25 -4.56
C MET A 893 8.22 -12.43 -3.90
N ASN A 894 7.31 -13.12 -3.21
CA ASN A 894 5.97 -12.65 -2.88
C ASN A 894 5.71 -12.58 -1.36
N HIS A 895 6.72 -12.80 -0.52
CA HIS A 895 6.56 -12.85 0.94
C HIS A 895 7.70 -12.12 1.66
N ASP A 896 7.38 -11.48 2.79
CA ASP A 896 8.35 -10.85 3.68
C ASP A 896 9.11 -11.92 4.47
N GLY A 897 10.40 -12.06 4.19
CA GLY A 897 11.20 -13.19 4.68
C GLY A 897 11.29 -14.35 3.70
N GLN A 898 10.93 -14.16 2.42
CA GLN A 898 11.16 -15.22 1.44
C GLN A 898 12.65 -15.42 1.18
N VAL A 899 13.08 -16.67 1.24
CA VAL A 899 14.44 -17.10 0.88
C VAL A 899 14.37 -18.02 -0.34
N ALA A 900 15.11 -17.70 -1.39
CA ALA A 900 15.23 -18.50 -2.60
C ALA A 900 16.64 -19.09 -2.73
N LEU A 901 16.73 -20.41 -2.90
CA LEU A 901 17.99 -21.15 -2.94
C LEU A 901 18.27 -21.75 -4.32
N VAL A 902 19.50 -21.58 -4.81
CA VAL A 902 20.03 -22.34 -5.95
C VAL A 902 21.51 -22.68 -5.72
N ARG A 903 22.04 -23.68 -6.41
CA ARG A 903 23.49 -23.91 -6.44
C ARG A 903 24.17 -22.72 -7.11
N ALA A 904 25.25 -22.23 -6.50
CA ALA A 904 26.04 -21.15 -7.08
C ALA A 904 26.94 -21.64 -8.22
N LYS A 905 27.54 -20.69 -8.96
CA LYS A 905 28.31 -20.93 -10.18
C LYS A 905 29.51 -21.87 -10.01
N ASP A 906 30.14 -21.89 -8.84
CA ASP A 906 31.32 -22.72 -8.54
C ASP A 906 30.99 -24.22 -8.30
N GLY A 907 29.70 -24.58 -8.34
CA GLY A 907 29.19 -25.94 -8.20
C GLY A 907 29.15 -26.49 -6.76
N ARG A 908 29.69 -25.78 -5.76
CA ARG A 908 29.74 -26.24 -4.36
C ARG A 908 29.16 -25.25 -3.36
N ALA A 909 29.11 -23.96 -3.71
CA ALA A 909 28.47 -22.91 -2.95
C ALA A 909 26.95 -22.86 -3.21
N VAL A 910 26.24 -22.11 -2.38
CA VAL A 910 24.81 -21.87 -2.50
C VAL A 910 24.56 -20.39 -2.68
N GLN A 911 23.77 -20.04 -3.68
CA GLN A 911 23.21 -18.70 -3.83
C GLN A 911 21.91 -18.62 -3.04
N VAL A 912 21.80 -17.59 -2.21
CA VAL A 912 20.69 -17.34 -1.28
C VAL A 912 20.13 -15.96 -1.56
N SER A 913 18.98 -15.90 -2.24
CA SER A 913 18.29 -14.64 -2.53
C SER A 913 17.24 -14.40 -1.45
N VAL A 914 17.22 -13.21 -0.86
CA VAL A 914 16.36 -12.88 0.28
C VAL A 914 15.49 -11.69 -0.09
N SER A 915 14.21 -11.77 0.26
CA SER A 915 13.21 -10.70 0.11
C SER A 915 12.68 -10.33 1.48
N LEU A 916 12.73 -9.03 1.82
CA LEU A 916 12.22 -8.49 3.08
C LEU A 916 11.40 -7.23 2.80
N LEU A 917 10.35 -6.97 3.59
CA LEU A 917 9.69 -5.66 3.58
C LEU A 917 10.69 -4.58 3.96
N ARG A 918 10.58 -3.43 3.28
CA ARG A 918 11.46 -2.30 3.53
C ARG A 918 11.20 -1.69 4.92
N SER A 919 11.93 -2.20 5.89
CA SER A 919 12.33 -1.56 7.15
C SER A 919 13.72 -2.11 7.52
N ALA A 920 14.75 -1.26 7.41
CA ALA A 920 16.12 -1.34 7.96
C ALA A 920 16.90 -2.69 8.08
N HIS A 921 16.55 -3.79 7.40
CA HIS A 921 17.09 -5.13 7.75
C HIS A 921 17.84 -5.82 6.59
N MET A 922 18.99 -5.29 6.16
CA MET A 922 19.94 -6.03 5.30
C MET A 922 21.41 -5.59 5.55
N GLN A 923 21.82 -5.45 6.82
CA GLN A 923 23.23 -5.40 7.20
C GLN A 923 23.63 -6.65 7.97
N VAL A 924 23.79 -7.78 7.28
CA VAL A 924 24.58 -8.90 7.80
C VAL A 924 25.46 -9.43 6.67
N GLN A 925 26.76 -9.38 6.92
CA GLN A 925 27.87 -9.98 6.17
C GLN A 925 28.34 -9.29 4.89
N GLN A 926 29.24 -8.31 5.04
CA GLN A 926 30.51 -8.27 4.30
C GLN A 926 31.54 -7.44 5.10
N GLY A 927 32.72 -8.02 5.32
CA GLY A 927 33.93 -7.26 5.66
C GLY A 927 34.24 -7.04 7.14
N ARG A 928 35.19 -7.83 7.68
CA ARG A 928 36.10 -7.36 8.73
C ARG A 928 36.93 -6.19 8.17
N GLY A 929 36.39 -4.98 8.24
CA GLY A 929 37.13 -3.73 8.11
C GLY A 929 36.68 -2.88 9.27
N ARG A 930 37.58 -2.59 10.22
CA ARG A 930 37.39 -1.76 11.43
C ARG A 930 35.91 -1.53 11.79
N MET A 931 35.39 -2.32 12.74
CA MET A 931 34.25 -1.89 13.54
C MET A 931 34.52 -0.43 13.95
N SER A 932 33.71 0.52 13.47
CA SER A 932 33.38 1.61 14.39
C SER A 932 32.76 0.89 15.59
N ALA A 933 33.31 1.13 16.77
CA ALA A 933 32.74 0.55 17.98
C ALA A 933 31.25 0.90 17.98
N ALA A 934 30.38 -0.11 18.02
CA ALA A 934 28.95 0.13 18.18
C ALA A 934 28.80 0.98 19.44
N VAL A 935 28.22 2.18 19.29
CA VAL A 935 28.02 3.07 20.41
C VAL A 935 26.88 2.48 21.24
N THR A 936 27.19 2.03 22.47
CA THR A 936 26.25 1.35 23.36
C THR A 936 25.99 2.18 24.60
N VAL A 937 24.73 2.26 25.02
CA VAL A 937 24.35 2.92 26.27
C VAL A 937 24.68 2.01 27.45
N ARG A 938 25.48 2.51 28.40
CA ARG A 938 25.87 1.78 29.61
C ARG A 938 25.09 2.32 30.81
N VAL A 939 24.25 1.48 31.42
CA VAL A 939 23.60 1.80 32.69
C VAL A 939 24.65 1.90 33.81
N VAL A 940 24.67 3.01 34.52
CA VAL A 940 25.59 3.31 35.62
C VAL A 940 24.90 3.35 36.98
N GLY A 941 23.57 3.51 37.02
CA GLY A 941 22.79 3.51 38.25
C GLY A 941 21.32 3.20 38.00
N VAL A 942 20.64 2.64 39.00
CA VAL A 942 19.17 2.49 39.02
C VAL A 942 18.68 2.90 40.39
N SER A 943 17.72 3.83 40.43
CA SER A 943 17.04 4.28 41.63
C SER A 943 15.52 4.23 41.42
N HIS A 944 14.76 4.54 42.48
CA HIS A 944 13.30 4.54 42.43
C HIS A 944 12.80 5.86 43.03
N VAL A 945 11.91 6.53 42.31
CA VAL A 945 11.31 7.81 42.73
C VAL A 945 9.92 7.54 43.28
N ALA A 946 9.80 7.60 44.61
CA ALA A 946 8.57 7.30 45.33
C ALA A 946 7.55 8.44 45.23
N VAL A 947 6.27 8.07 45.31
CA VAL A 947 5.17 9.05 45.44
C VAL A 947 5.28 9.76 46.80
N PRO A 948 5.19 11.10 46.86
CA PRO A 948 5.27 11.82 48.14
C PRO A 948 4.14 11.43 49.10
N ALA A 949 4.45 11.28 50.39
CA ALA A 949 3.51 10.82 51.42
C ALA A 949 2.24 11.67 51.61
N LYS A 950 2.18 12.87 51.01
CA LYS A 950 1.01 13.77 51.02
C LYS A 950 0.13 13.66 49.78
N ALA A 951 0.50 12.83 48.80
CA ALA A 951 -0.27 12.65 47.57
C ALA A 951 -1.58 11.90 47.88
N ALA A 952 -2.68 12.34 47.25
CA ALA A 952 -3.96 11.64 47.34
C ALA A 952 -3.91 10.40 46.44
N LEU A 953 -3.74 9.22 47.03
CA LEU A 953 -3.80 7.96 46.30
C LEU A 953 -5.26 7.54 46.05
N PRO A 954 -5.58 6.98 44.87
CA PRO A 954 -6.87 6.36 44.63
C PRO A 954 -7.13 5.25 45.66
N THR A 955 -8.32 5.26 46.28
CA THR A 955 -8.70 4.25 47.29
C THR A 955 -9.21 2.95 46.68
N GLU A 956 -9.57 2.95 45.40
CA GLU A 956 -10.08 1.82 44.64
C GLU A 956 -9.19 1.54 43.41
N PRO A 957 -9.05 0.28 42.96
CA PRO A 957 -8.36 -0.06 41.72
C PRO A 957 -8.93 0.68 40.50
N MET A 958 -8.07 1.36 39.75
CA MET A 958 -8.46 2.08 38.55
C MET A 958 -8.58 1.12 37.37
N LYS A 959 -9.77 0.58 37.14
CA LYS A 959 -10.03 -0.36 36.05
C LYS A 959 -9.81 0.29 34.70
N LEU A 960 -9.01 -0.36 33.85
CA LEU A 960 -8.87 -0.02 32.45
C LEU A 960 -10.14 -0.42 31.71
N THR A 961 -10.58 0.44 30.81
CA THR A 961 -11.61 0.11 29.83
C THR A 961 -11.14 -1.01 28.91
N ALA A 962 -12.09 -1.70 28.26
CA ALA A 962 -11.74 -2.74 27.30
C ALA A 962 -10.85 -2.22 26.14
N THR A 963 -11.00 -0.94 25.78
CA THR A 963 -10.16 -0.27 24.79
C THR A 963 -8.74 -0.07 25.35
N GLU A 964 -8.57 0.54 26.51
CA GLU A 964 -7.27 0.73 27.17
C GLU A 964 -6.53 -0.60 27.41
N ALA A 965 -7.25 -1.64 27.83
CA ALA A 965 -6.70 -2.98 27.98
C ALA A 965 -6.29 -3.62 26.63
N LEU A 966 -6.97 -3.29 25.52
CA LEU A 966 -6.57 -3.72 24.17
C LEU A 966 -5.25 -3.03 23.75
N TRP A 967 -5.08 -1.75 24.11
CA TRP A 967 -3.85 -0.99 23.88
C TRP A 967 -2.66 -1.49 24.70
N LEU A 968 -2.87 -2.26 25.77
CA LEU A 968 -1.77 -2.98 26.46
C LEU A 968 -1.09 -4.05 25.58
N ARG A 969 -1.73 -4.47 24.46
CA ARG A 969 -1.19 -5.44 23.49
C ARG A 969 -0.38 -4.78 22.36
N ILE A 970 -0.33 -3.45 22.34
CA ILE A 970 0.47 -2.65 21.42
C ILE A 970 1.84 -2.38 22.09
N PRO A 971 2.96 -2.33 21.34
CA PRO A 971 4.28 -2.04 21.91
C PRO A 971 4.29 -0.76 22.74
N LEU A 972 5.15 -0.69 23.77
CA LEU A 972 5.24 0.42 24.72
C LEU A 972 5.46 1.78 24.04
N LEU A 973 4.92 2.84 24.65
CA LEU A 973 5.20 4.20 24.21
C LEU A 973 6.57 4.61 24.77
N GLN A 974 7.51 4.91 23.88
CA GLN A 974 8.86 5.36 24.24
C GLN A 974 9.16 6.72 23.62
N HIS A 975 9.56 7.68 24.46
CA HIS A 975 10.00 9.01 24.03
C HIS A 975 11.40 9.29 24.57
N VAL A 976 12.25 9.86 23.72
CA VAL A 976 13.61 10.28 24.11
C VAL A 976 13.76 11.77 23.83
N LEU A 977 14.05 12.52 24.90
CA LEU A 977 14.24 13.98 24.87
C LEU A 977 15.74 14.29 24.90
N PHE A 978 16.23 15.03 23.92
CA PHE A 978 17.64 15.41 23.83
C PHE A 978 17.86 16.85 24.31
N TYR A 979 18.84 17.03 25.20
CA TYR A 979 19.25 18.32 25.72
C TYR A 979 20.73 18.54 25.41
N GLU A 980 21.01 19.58 24.63
CA GLU A 980 22.37 19.94 24.25
C GLU A 980 23.00 20.93 25.25
N SER A 981 24.29 20.77 25.55
CA SER A 981 25.04 21.64 26.45
C SER A 981 25.46 22.95 25.75
N ALA A 982 24.82 24.07 26.10
CA ALA A 982 25.12 25.40 25.56
C ALA A 982 26.29 26.12 26.28
N GLY A 983 27.39 25.42 26.60
CA GLY A 983 28.61 26.01 27.18
C GLY A 983 28.77 25.88 28.70
N SER A 984 29.67 26.68 29.30
CA SER A 984 30.28 26.48 30.64
C SER A 984 29.37 26.65 31.87
N SER A 985 28.05 26.63 31.71
CA SER A 985 27.07 26.85 32.80
C SER A 985 26.20 25.62 33.12
N TRP A 986 26.43 24.48 32.45
CA TRP A 986 25.67 23.27 32.72
C TRP A 986 26.04 22.65 34.07
N PRO A 987 25.05 22.26 34.91
CA PRO A 987 25.34 21.56 36.15
C PRO A 987 25.96 20.19 35.87
N PRO A 988 26.76 19.63 36.81
CA PRO A 988 27.24 18.26 36.69
C PRO A 988 26.06 17.30 36.48
N PHE A 989 26.26 16.25 35.68
CA PHE A 989 25.20 15.29 35.34
C PHE A 989 24.50 14.71 36.57
N ASP A 990 25.23 14.45 37.66
CA ASP A 990 24.63 13.95 38.91
C ASP A 990 23.65 14.98 39.49
N GLY A 991 23.94 16.28 39.36
CA GLY A 991 23.01 17.36 39.72
C GLY A 991 21.81 17.49 38.77
N ILE A 992 21.97 17.16 37.49
CA ILE A 992 20.85 17.06 36.53
C ILE A 992 19.94 15.90 36.93
N VAL A 993 20.51 14.73 37.20
CA VAL A 993 19.79 13.54 37.66
C VAL A 993 19.05 13.82 38.97
N ASP A 994 19.67 14.47 39.95
CA ASP A 994 19.02 14.85 41.21
C ASP A 994 17.83 15.79 40.97
N SER A 995 17.99 16.76 40.07
CA SER A 995 16.92 17.69 39.70
C SER A 995 15.76 16.95 39.02
N LEU A 996 16.05 16.04 38.08
CA LEU A 996 15.05 15.24 37.38
C LEU A 996 14.29 14.31 38.33
N ARG A 997 14.98 13.68 39.29
CA ARG A 997 14.33 12.84 40.30
C ARG A 997 13.44 13.67 41.23
N SER A 998 13.91 14.85 41.64
CA SER A 998 13.12 15.76 42.48
C SER A 998 11.86 16.25 41.74
N SER A 999 11.99 16.66 40.47
CA SER A 999 10.86 17.11 39.67
C SER A 999 9.88 15.98 39.35
N LEU A 1000 10.38 14.77 39.08
CA LEU A 1000 9.54 13.58 38.87
C LEU A 1000 8.76 13.26 40.15
N GLY A 1001 9.41 13.26 41.32
CA GLY A 1001 8.74 13.03 42.60
C GLY A 1001 7.66 14.06 42.90
N ALA A 1002 7.91 15.35 42.60
CA ALA A 1002 6.90 16.39 42.73
C ALA A 1002 5.71 16.19 41.76
N THR A 1003 5.99 15.76 40.53
CA THR A 1003 4.96 15.49 39.50
C THR A 1003 4.09 14.29 39.87
N LEU A 1004 4.69 13.23 40.44
CA LEU A 1004 3.97 12.06 40.93
C LEU A 1004 3.01 12.37 42.10
N ALA A 1005 3.15 13.52 42.77
CA ALA A 1005 2.14 13.96 43.74
C ALA A 1005 0.78 14.24 43.09
N THR A 1006 0.77 14.63 41.81
CA THR A 1006 -0.43 14.88 41.01
C THR A 1006 -0.80 13.69 40.14
N PHE A 1007 0.19 12.96 39.64
CA PHE A 1007 0.03 11.83 38.73
C PHE A 1007 0.43 10.49 39.38
N ALA A 1008 -0.03 10.27 40.61
CA ALA A 1008 0.30 9.08 41.39
C ALA A 1008 0.05 7.73 40.66
N PRO A 1009 -0.97 7.58 39.79
CA PRO A 1009 -1.18 6.34 39.02
C PRO A 1009 -0.01 5.93 38.12
N LEU A 1010 0.85 6.86 37.69
CA LEU A 1010 2.02 6.55 36.88
C LEU A 1010 3.12 5.81 37.67
N ALA A 1011 3.13 5.95 39.00
CA ALA A 1011 4.00 5.16 39.87
C ALA A 1011 3.39 3.78 40.20
N GLY A 1012 2.09 3.59 39.96
CA GLY A 1012 1.35 2.40 40.31
C GLY A 1012 1.69 1.18 39.44
N ARG A 1013 0.95 0.10 39.69
CA ARG A 1013 1.11 -1.17 38.96
C ARG A 1013 -0.16 -1.54 38.24
N LEU A 1014 -0.01 -2.00 37.00
CA LEU A 1014 -1.07 -2.71 36.31
C LEU A 1014 -1.23 -4.08 36.97
N VAL A 1015 -2.45 -4.48 37.31
CA VAL A 1015 -2.81 -5.77 37.93
C VAL A 1015 -4.00 -6.38 37.19
N HIS A 1016 -4.13 -7.71 37.23
CA HIS A 1016 -5.35 -8.39 36.82
C HIS A 1016 -6.21 -8.67 38.05
N LEU A 1017 -7.47 -8.23 38.04
CA LEU A 1017 -8.42 -8.39 39.14
C LEU A 1017 -9.18 -9.72 38.98
N GLU A 1018 -8.75 -10.76 39.70
CA GLU A 1018 -9.28 -12.13 39.57
C GLU A 1018 -10.81 -12.23 39.71
N ASP A 1019 -11.41 -11.43 40.59
CA ASP A 1019 -12.86 -11.49 40.85
C ASP A 1019 -13.71 -10.96 39.70
N THR A 1020 -13.16 -10.09 38.85
CA THR A 1020 -13.90 -9.40 37.77
C THR A 1020 -13.35 -9.69 36.37
N GLY A 1021 -12.12 -10.19 36.27
CA GLY A 1021 -11.41 -10.40 35.01
C GLY A 1021 -10.90 -9.12 34.35
N ASP A 1022 -11.01 -7.97 35.02
CA ASP A 1022 -10.58 -6.67 34.51
C ASP A 1022 -9.09 -6.42 34.82
N VAL A 1023 -8.42 -5.65 33.98
CA VAL A 1023 -7.07 -5.11 34.28
C VAL A 1023 -7.23 -3.73 34.90
N ALA A 1024 -6.47 -3.41 35.95
CA ALA A 1024 -6.57 -2.14 36.66
C ALA A 1024 -5.20 -1.60 37.07
N ILE A 1025 -5.09 -0.29 37.28
CA ILE A 1025 -3.95 0.32 37.95
C ILE A 1025 -4.23 0.37 39.45
N VAL A 1026 -3.35 -0.23 40.25
CA VAL A 1026 -3.40 -0.16 41.71
C VAL A 1026 -2.22 0.65 42.21
N CYS A 1027 -2.50 1.56 43.15
CA CYS A 1027 -1.52 2.43 43.76
C CYS A 1027 -1.41 2.15 45.26
N SER A 1028 -0.19 2.16 45.77
CA SER A 1028 0.15 2.00 47.18
C SER A 1028 1.15 3.07 47.60
N ALA A 1029 1.23 3.33 48.91
CA ALA A 1029 2.19 4.29 49.46
C ALA A 1029 3.67 3.85 49.29
N SER A 1030 3.91 2.60 48.88
CA SER A 1030 5.23 2.05 48.59
C SER A 1030 5.60 2.08 47.11
N ASP A 1031 4.70 2.53 46.23
CA ASP A 1031 4.94 2.53 44.78
C ASP A 1031 5.86 3.67 44.35
N ALA A 1032 6.67 3.37 43.33
CA ALA A 1032 7.73 4.24 42.86
C ALA A 1032 8.04 3.97 41.38
N VAL A 1033 8.38 5.03 40.65
CA VAL A 1033 8.82 4.94 39.26
C VAL A 1033 10.30 4.54 39.22
N ARG A 1034 10.64 3.53 38.42
CA ARG A 1034 12.03 3.14 38.19
C ARG A 1034 12.75 4.24 37.41
N PHE A 1035 13.89 4.70 37.91
CA PHE A 1035 14.72 5.72 37.30
C PHE A 1035 16.12 5.18 37.01
N VAL A 1036 16.49 5.09 35.74
CA VAL A 1036 17.76 4.55 35.26
C VAL A 1036 18.71 5.70 34.93
N GLU A 1037 19.97 5.57 35.34
CA GLU A 1037 21.04 6.50 35.00
C GLU A 1037 22.03 5.76 34.10
N ALA A 1038 22.37 6.34 32.96
CA ALA A 1038 23.21 5.73 31.96
C ALA A 1038 24.22 6.72 31.36
N GLU A 1039 25.23 6.20 30.67
CA GLU A 1039 26.24 6.97 29.96
C GLU A 1039 26.47 6.38 28.56
N CYS A 1040 26.75 7.22 27.59
CA CYS A 1040 26.97 6.85 26.20
C CYS A 1040 27.97 7.83 25.56
N ASP A 1041 28.93 7.30 24.80
CA ASP A 1041 29.99 8.10 24.18
C ASP A 1041 29.54 8.78 22.85
N ALA A 1042 28.26 8.67 22.48
CA ALA A 1042 27.71 9.35 21.30
C ALA A 1042 27.56 10.86 21.52
N ASP A 1043 27.79 11.64 20.47
CA ASP A 1043 27.53 13.08 20.47
C ASP A 1043 26.02 13.36 20.35
N VAL A 1044 25.48 14.16 21.26
CA VAL A 1044 24.05 14.47 21.32
C VAL A 1044 23.51 15.05 20.00
N ARG A 1045 24.31 15.83 19.25
CA ARG A 1045 23.89 16.44 17.97
C ARG A 1045 23.86 15.42 16.84
N SER A 1046 24.73 14.40 16.92
CA SER A 1046 24.71 13.27 15.98
C SER A 1046 23.42 12.48 16.14
N VAL A 1047 23.07 12.13 17.38
CA VAL A 1047 21.88 11.29 17.67
C VAL A 1047 20.57 12.06 17.50
N ALA A 1048 20.57 13.38 17.73
CA ALA A 1048 19.38 14.24 17.60
C ALA A 1048 19.09 14.70 16.14
N GLY A 1049 19.91 14.32 15.14
CA GLY A 1049 19.59 14.53 13.72
C GLY A 1049 19.96 15.90 13.11
N GLY A 1050 20.99 16.58 13.63
CA GLY A 1050 21.42 17.90 13.15
C GLY A 1050 22.29 17.87 11.88
N GLY A 1051 21.78 17.42 10.74
CA GLY A 1051 22.48 17.49 9.44
C GLY A 1051 21.85 16.55 8.40
N GLY A 1052 21.61 17.05 7.19
CA GLY A 1052 20.74 16.44 6.15
C GLY A 1052 21.16 15.11 5.52
N ASP A 1053 21.91 14.27 6.22
CA ASP A 1053 22.12 12.84 5.95
C ASP A 1053 22.52 12.17 7.29
N ALA A 1054 21.53 11.74 8.09
CA ALA A 1054 21.79 10.94 9.30
C ALA A 1054 21.86 9.45 8.92
N PRO A 1055 22.89 8.68 9.35
CA PRO A 1055 23.00 7.24 9.07
C PRO A 1055 21.95 6.40 9.82
N ASP A 1056 21.48 5.29 9.23
CA ASP A 1056 20.54 4.32 9.83
C ASP A 1056 20.99 3.70 11.18
N ASP A 1057 22.26 3.86 11.58
CA ASP A 1057 22.82 3.31 12.83
C ASP A 1057 22.28 4.01 14.10
N ASP A 1058 21.68 5.21 13.98
CA ASP A 1058 21.21 6.01 15.12
C ASP A 1058 19.87 5.53 15.72
N LEU A 1059 19.04 4.77 14.99
CA LEU A 1059 17.75 4.26 15.50
C LEU A 1059 17.90 3.22 16.62
N ARG A 1060 18.92 2.35 16.54
CA ARG A 1060 19.22 1.38 17.61
C ARG A 1060 19.78 2.02 18.87
N LEU A 1061 20.43 3.16 18.71
CA LEU A 1061 20.90 3.94 19.83
C LEU A 1061 19.71 4.64 20.50
N LEU A 1062 18.77 5.18 19.73
CA LEU A 1062 17.52 5.77 20.24
C LEU A 1062 16.72 4.78 21.10
N GLU A 1063 16.59 3.52 20.67
CA GLU A 1063 15.91 2.47 21.44
C GLU A 1063 16.59 2.20 22.80
N GLN A 1064 17.93 2.30 22.88
CA GLN A 1064 18.68 2.10 24.13
C GLN A 1064 18.65 3.32 25.07
N LEU A 1065 18.17 4.48 24.61
CA LEU A 1065 18.09 5.70 25.40
C LEU A 1065 16.81 5.81 26.23
N ALA A 1066 15.81 4.95 25.97
CA ALA A 1066 14.60 4.78 26.79
C ALA A 1066 14.66 3.50 27.64
N PRO A 1067 14.15 3.50 28.88
CA PRO A 1067 14.18 2.33 29.76
C PRO A 1067 13.14 1.29 29.33
N GLU A 1068 13.40 0.00 29.50
CA GLU A 1068 12.37 -1.03 29.25
C GLU A 1068 11.38 -1.14 30.43
N LEU A 1069 10.12 -1.48 30.11
CA LEU A 1069 9.13 -1.98 31.07
C LEU A 1069 8.87 -3.47 30.82
N ASP A 1070 8.70 -4.25 31.88
CA ASP A 1070 8.41 -5.68 31.78
C ASP A 1070 6.95 -5.89 31.35
N MET A 1071 6.74 -6.52 30.19
CA MET A 1071 5.41 -6.76 29.62
C MET A 1071 4.90 -8.20 29.83
N GLY A 1072 5.72 -9.07 30.44
CA GLY A 1072 5.51 -10.52 30.40
C GLY A 1072 4.37 -11.01 31.28
N GLU A 1073 4.19 -10.44 32.48
CA GLU A 1073 3.15 -10.85 33.43
C GLU A 1073 2.64 -9.66 34.27
N LEU A 1074 1.36 -9.68 34.63
CA LEU A 1074 0.80 -8.76 35.63
C LEU A 1074 1.06 -9.31 37.05
N PRO A 1075 1.52 -8.51 38.01
CA PRO A 1075 1.56 -7.05 37.95
C PRO A 1075 2.85 -6.43 37.42
N THR A 1076 2.73 -5.37 36.61
CA THR A 1076 3.87 -4.61 36.06
C THR A 1076 3.79 -3.11 36.35
N SER A 1077 4.94 -2.44 36.33
CA SER A 1077 5.03 -0.99 36.53
C SER A 1077 4.45 -0.22 35.35
N VAL A 1078 3.71 0.84 35.63
CA VAL A 1078 3.08 1.67 34.59
C VAL A 1078 4.12 2.46 33.77
N MET A 1079 5.19 2.95 34.42
CA MET A 1079 6.14 3.90 33.83
C MET A 1079 7.58 3.66 34.31
N ALA A 1080 8.56 3.92 33.44
CA ALA A 1080 9.97 4.00 33.79
C ALA A 1080 10.65 5.20 33.09
N VAL A 1081 11.68 5.77 33.73
CA VAL A 1081 12.46 6.91 33.20
C VAL A 1081 13.94 6.54 33.15
N GLN A 1082 14.67 7.00 32.13
CA GLN A 1082 16.12 6.89 31.99
C GLN A 1082 16.72 8.27 31.69
N SER A 1083 17.83 8.61 32.35
CA SER A 1083 18.69 9.73 31.97
C SER A 1083 20.04 9.20 31.51
N THR A 1084 20.44 9.56 30.30
CA THR A 1084 21.68 9.11 29.66
C THR A 1084 22.61 10.28 29.40
N ARG A 1085 23.82 10.27 29.96
CA ARG A 1085 24.87 11.24 29.63
C ARG A 1085 25.41 10.97 28.23
N LEU A 1086 25.40 11.97 27.38
CA LEU A 1086 25.97 11.94 26.02
C LEU A 1086 27.16 12.90 25.92
N VAL A 1087 28.00 12.74 24.90
CA VAL A 1087 29.02 13.74 24.58
C VAL A 1087 28.29 15.01 24.12
N GLY A 1088 28.56 16.13 24.79
CA GLY A 1088 27.93 17.42 24.47
C GLY A 1088 26.48 17.58 24.93
N GLY A 1089 25.88 16.60 25.63
CA GLY A 1089 24.47 16.67 26.05
C GLY A 1089 23.99 15.57 26.98
N VAL A 1090 22.67 15.47 27.14
CA VAL A 1090 21.95 14.48 27.96
C VAL A 1090 20.69 14.07 27.20
N ALA A 1091 20.39 12.79 27.18
CA ALA A 1091 19.11 12.28 26.71
C ALA A 1091 18.26 11.81 27.90
N VAL A 1092 16.98 12.14 27.93
CA VAL A 1092 16.01 11.65 28.93
C VAL A 1092 14.99 10.80 28.19
N GLY A 1093 15.07 9.49 28.37
CA GLY A 1093 14.12 8.54 27.81
C GLY A 1093 13.03 8.18 28.80
N VAL A 1094 11.81 8.01 28.32
CA VAL A 1094 10.68 7.64 29.15
C VAL A 1094 9.81 6.61 28.45
N THR A 1095 9.35 5.63 29.22
CA THR A 1095 8.58 4.50 28.73
C THR A 1095 7.32 4.32 29.56
N VAL A 1096 6.19 4.13 28.90
CA VAL A 1096 4.87 3.95 29.53
C VAL A 1096 3.98 3.03 28.68
N HIS A 1097 3.01 2.36 29.29
CA HIS A 1097 2.04 1.56 28.55
C HIS A 1097 1.05 2.43 27.75
N HIS A 1098 0.80 2.08 26.48
CA HIS A 1098 -0.22 2.74 25.63
C HIS A 1098 -1.65 2.66 26.19
N GLY A 1099 -1.93 1.63 26.99
CA GLY A 1099 -3.20 1.52 27.71
C GLY A 1099 -3.35 2.51 28.87
N VAL A 1100 -2.27 3.19 29.27
CA VAL A 1100 -2.26 4.14 30.38
C VAL A 1100 -2.04 5.58 29.92
N ALA A 1101 -1.26 5.78 28.86
CA ALA A 1101 -1.08 7.08 28.22
C ALA A 1101 -0.97 6.93 26.70
N ASP A 1102 -1.65 7.81 25.94
CA ASP A 1102 -1.42 7.94 24.50
C ASP A 1102 -0.29 8.93 24.22
N GLY A 1103 0.35 8.83 23.05
CA GLY A 1103 1.51 9.67 22.69
C GLY A 1103 1.23 11.18 22.54
N LYS A 1104 -0.01 11.63 22.73
CA LYS A 1104 -0.39 13.05 22.80
C LYS A 1104 -0.60 13.54 24.23
N SER A 1105 -0.99 12.64 25.14
CA SER A 1105 -1.23 12.93 26.56
C SER A 1105 0.03 12.80 27.41
N PHE A 1106 0.98 11.98 26.94
CA PHE A 1106 2.31 11.77 27.49
C PHE A 1106 3.30 12.80 26.93
#